data_AF-A0A9D3M4B4-F1
#
_entry.id   AF-A0A9D3M4B4-F1
#
_cell.length_a   1.000
_cell.length_b   1.000
_cell.length_c   1.000
_cell.angle_alpha   90.00
_cell.angle_beta   90.00
_cell.angle_gamma   90.00
#
_symmetry.space_group_name_H-M   'P 1'
#
loop_
_entity.id
_entity.type
_entity.pdbx_description
1 polymer ?
#
loop_
_entity_poly.entity_id
_entity_poly.type
_entity_poly.pdbx_seq_one_letter_code
_entity_poly.pdbx_strand_id
1 'polypeptide(L)'
;MAETGNHMGHECTGSPDPERRLTYSGLTQAQQDMLERCMHALTHAKNDSHTLAALLLITRVCPANQLDSATLRRVFEAVGLGLPARLLVTAVQGGTGSGLPAEELLSLGTALLAALSTDQDMATQPQLLSTIPLLLGLLADGPGWTPHRKPQGQESEKGQPSEENRMNGAGLQGRGAEPHTDPEGPELNGSTSNPGEPGERQSPEGSVGPSRGVGRAAARPPGPAAGLDEALAADCYQVLSMVCASARGPEQLLSRGAVPALCRAVDQNQTLSREKGLPLLGHLLSSRVRPSAWSKHPAELLSLLTAVSAEFCQASQQDRLEMCTRVPQFLPPSASVVESGLRSIVSQLWGALGPFVQAKITPVHLGPVLVLSACLLDLYGWDLVGPPKLCCLLVNRACVEVRMGLEEYPATHLSPVQQQVLSACYRIMEAAMEQACSQGLVQDTAQPQTAISGLSLQQSRQVLGVLEEAFSAVIYYLQQVGQSHHGDPFLFASFRSLCAWLAEETSCLKEEVIALLPFLINYAKGHLEGEGPDKGLSDWMSKMSVSDATQGGAWSREDAFRYLLPALCHLSAEEGPRQVLLGLDTPALLVGFLERRWGALRGRGGGAGTRDPSMETACSSLLNFAITEADRVRKDPCFLSLQSLLSDALPVLLHKPRLLVLAANFCTLGLMIGRLKPASKGPADLVQRRFFTAALRFLGGALSGGSGAAEVSAVWAEWWEEAAELWRLGLQALAGCVQAQPWLAAVAREGGWLADTLALLASCSALPDAHSQGALEEALVSLAQQCPICREEIRAVMVENRGTLQSMVRLQGALAD
;
A
#
# COMPACT_ATOMS: atom_id res chain seq x y z
N MET A 1 37.32 27.53 -47.56
CA MET A 1 36.36 28.16 -48.50
C MET A 1 35.46 29.05 -47.67
N ALA A 2 35.55 30.35 -47.96
CA ALA A 2 34.86 31.43 -47.27
C ALA A 2 33.44 31.60 -47.82
N GLU A 3 32.53 32.08 -46.97
CA GLU A 3 31.60 33.22 -47.16
C GLU A 3 30.60 33.19 -45.98
N THR A 4 30.81 33.95 -44.89
CA THR A 4 30.54 35.38 -44.65
C THR A 4 29.07 35.80 -44.73
N GLY A 5 28.54 36.22 -43.58
CA GLY A 5 27.26 36.92 -43.42
C GLY A 5 27.18 37.61 -42.04
N ASN A 6 27.94 38.70 -41.90
CA ASN A 6 27.89 39.75 -40.86
C ASN A 6 26.43 40.19 -40.54
N HIS A 7 26.03 40.72 -39.37
CA HIS A 7 26.65 41.86 -38.67
C HIS A 7 25.99 42.17 -37.31
N MET A 8 26.82 42.69 -36.40
CA MET A 8 26.56 43.79 -35.43
C MET A 8 25.69 43.52 -34.21
N GLY A 9 26.39 43.26 -33.09
CA GLY A 9 25.95 43.70 -31.78
C GLY A 9 26.06 45.21 -31.65
N HIS A 10 25.06 45.82 -31.03
CA HIS A 10 25.11 47.17 -30.51
C HIS A 10 24.93 47.06 -29.00
N GLU A 11 25.99 47.39 -28.25
CA GLU A 11 25.89 47.77 -26.85
C GLU A 11 25.02 49.03 -26.76
N CYS A 12 23.96 48.98 -25.96
CA CYS A 12 23.22 50.14 -25.50
C CYS A 12 23.39 50.26 -23.99
N THR A 13 24.36 51.08 -23.60
CA THR A 13 24.39 51.77 -22.31
C THR A 13 23.16 52.70 -22.23
N GLY A 14 22.23 52.41 -21.32
CA GLY A 14 21.07 53.24 -21.03
C GLY A 14 20.79 53.25 -19.54
N SER A 15 20.92 54.43 -18.93
CA SER A 15 20.60 54.80 -17.56
C SER A 15 19.17 54.41 -17.14
N PRO A 16 18.85 54.33 -15.83
CA PRO A 16 17.55 53.86 -15.37
C PRO A 16 16.47 54.91 -15.62
N ASP A 17 15.48 54.60 -16.46
CA ASP A 17 14.24 55.38 -16.56
C ASP A 17 13.41 55.15 -15.27
N PRO A 18 13.01 56.22 -14.55
CA PRO A 18 11.98 56.13 -13.54
C PRO A 18 10.60 56.15 -14.24
N GLU A 19 9.60 55.50 -13.63
CA GLU A 19 8.19 55.48 -14.08
C GLU A 19 7.82 54.51 -15.21
N ARG A 20 7.91 53.20 -14.94
CA ARG A 20 6.91 52.26 -15.51
C ARG A 20 5.58 52.47 -14.78
N ARG A 21 4.65 53.22 -15.39
CA ARG A 21 3.24 53.26 -14.94
C ARG A 21 2.62 51.88 -15.13
N LEU A 22 2.40 51.20 -14.01
CA LEU A 22 1.63 49.96 -13.93
C LEU A 22 0.16 50.31 -14.18
N THR A 23 -0.45 49.72 -15.19
CA THR A 23 -1.86 49.92 -15.51
C THR A 23 -2.72 49.06 -14.57
N TYR A 24 -3.37 49.69 -13.59
CA TYR A 24 -4.35 49.02 -12.73
C TYR A 24 -5.66 48.81 -13.49
N SER A 25 -5.96 47.57 -13.86
CA SER A 25 -7.23 47.25 -14.52
C SER A 25 -8.38 47.28 -13.51
N GLY A 26 -9.16 48.36 -13.48
CA GLY A 26 -10.42 48.44 -12.71
C GLY A 26 -10.58 49.65 -11.78
N LEU A 27 -9.53 50.44 -11.55
CA LEU A 27 -9.55 51.61 -10.66
C LEU A 27 -9.50 52.93 -11.43
N THR A 28 -10.22 53.95 -10.97
CA THR A 28 -10.10 55.32 -11.50
C THR A 28 -8.71 55.91 -11.20
N GLN A 29 -8.23 56.85 -12.01
CA GLN A 29 -6.91 57.49 -11.82
C GLN A 29 -6.74 58.09 -10.41
N ALA A 30 -7.80 58.70 -9.87
CA ALA A 30 -7.80 59.26 -8.52
C ALA A 30 -7.70 58.18 -7.43
N GLN A 31 -8.33 57.02 -7.63
CA GLN A 31 -8.20 55.87 -6.72
C GLN A 31 -6.81 55.25 -6.79
N GLN A 32 -6.19 55.17 -7.96
CA GLN A 32 -4.82 54.67 -8.12
C GLN A 32 -3.81 55.57 -7.39
N ASP A 33 -3.92 56.89 -7.55
CA ASP A 33 -3.05 57.85 -6.85
C ASP A 33 -3.25 57.78 -5.32
N MET A 34 -4.49 57.59 -4.87
CA MET A 34 -4.79 57.45 -3.45
C MET A 34 -4.32 56.11 -2.88
N LEU A 35 -4.44 55.03 -3.66
CA LEU A 35 -3.93 53.71 -3.33
C LEU A 35 -2.40 53.73 -3.18
N GLU A 36 -1.65 54.36 -4.10
CA GLU A 36 -0.20 54.47 -3.99
C GLU A 36 0.23 55.27 -2.75
N ARG A 37 -0.49 56.34 -2.40
CA ARG A 37 -0.26 57.07 -1.13
C ARG A 37 -0.54 56.19 0.09
N CYS A 38 -1.61 55.40 0.07
CA CYS A 38 -1.93 54.49 1.16
C CYS A 38 -0.91 53.34 1.26
N MET A 39 -0.41 52.82 0.13
CA MET A 39 0.65 51.83 0.07
C MET A 39 1.98 52.38 0.61
N HIS A 40 2.30 53.63 0.31
CA HIS A 40 3.46 54.31 0.89
C HIS A 40 3.32 54.46 2.41
N ALA A 41 2.15 54.86 2.90
CA ALA A 41 1.86 54.92 4.34
C ALA A 41 1.92 53.54 5.02
N LEU A 42 1.43 52.49 4.35
CA LEU A 42 1.43 51.11 4.84
C LEU A 42 2.86 50.57 4.99
N THR A 43 3.70 50.78 3.97
CA THR A 43 5.11 50.33 3.97
C THR A 43 6.00 51.10 4.96
N HIS A 44 5.64 52.34 5.31
CA HIS A 44 6.39 53.19 6.25
C HIS A 44 5.76 53.27 7.65
N ALA A 45 4.78 52.43 7.94
CA ALA A 45 4.11 52.38 9.22
C ALA A 45 5.09 51.98 10.34
N LYS A 46 5.16 52.80 11.40
CA LYS A 46 6.08 52.60 12.54
C LYS A 46 5.53 51.69 13.64
N ASN A 47 4.21 51.47 13.66
CA ASN A 47 3.53 50.67 14.66
C ASN A 47 2.26 50.02 14.08
N ASP A 48 1.74 49.01 14.78
CA ASP A 48 0.59 48.21 14.35
C ASP A 48 -0.68 49.06 14.15
N SER A 49 -0.85 50.12 14.94
CA SER A 49 -1.96 51.07 14.80
C SER A 49 -1.91 51.85 13.49
N HIS A 50 -0.72 52.31 13.05
CA HIS A 50 -0.54 52.96 11.76
C HIS A 50 -0.75 51.99 10.61
N THR A 51 -0.30 50.73 10.74
CA THR A 51 -0.53 49.69 9.73
C THR A 51 -2.03 49.42 9.56
N LEU A 52 -2.78 49.27 10.67
CA LEU A 52 -4.24 49.07 10.62
C LEU A 52 -4.98 50.29 10.06
N ALA A 53 -4.59 51.51 10.43
CA ALA A 53 -5.19 52.73 9.90
C ALA A 53 -4.97 52.85 8.38
N ALA A 54 -3.76 52.57 7.90
CA ALA A 54 -3.46 52.55 6.47
C ALA A 54 -4.26 51.46 5.74
N LEU A 55 -4.38 50.26 6.33
CA LEU A 55 -5.18 49.17 5.77
C LEU A 55 -6.67 49.53 5.66
N LEU A 56 -7.25 50.13 6.69
CA LEU A 56 -8.66 50.56 6.70
C LEU A 56 -8.94 51.66 5.67
N LEU A 57 -7.95 52.51 5.39
CA LEU A 57 -8.04 53.49 4.31
C LEU A 57 -8.02 52.79 2.94
N ILE A 58 -7.16 51.78 2.75
CA ILE A 58 -7.11 50.99 1.51
C ILE A 58 -8.47 50.30 1.28
N THR A 59 -9.03 49.63 2.28
CA THR A 59 -10.31 48.91 2.15
C THR A 59 -11.51 49.84 1.94
N ARG A 60 -11.42 51.11 2.38
CA ARG A 60 -12.44 52.13 2.11
C ARG A 60 -12.35 52.74 0.71
N VAL A 61 -11.14 52.93 0.20
CA VAL A 61 -10.89 53.59 -1.10
C VAL A 61 -11.02 52.62 -2.26
N CYS A 62 -10.65 51.35 -2.04
CA CYS A 62 -10.69 50.27 -3.02
C CYS A 62 -11.38 49.05 -2.38
N PRO A 63 -12.66 48.77 -2.68
CA PRO A 63 -13.29 47.55 -2.21
C PRO A 63 -12.59 46.32 -2.82
N ALA A 64 -12.47 45.25 -2.03
CA ALA A 64 -11.66 44.08 -2.37
C ALA A 64 -12.02 43.41 -3.71
N ASN A 65 -13.27 43.56 -4.17
CA ASN A 65 -13.76 43.03 -5.44
C ASN A 65 -13.34 43.84 -6.68
N GLN A 66 -12.71 45.00 -6.50
CA GLN A 66 -12.24 45.88 -7.59
C GLN A 66 -10.71 45.90 -7.73
N LEU A 67 -9.99 45.18 -6.87
CA LEU A 67 -8.54 45.06 -6.89
C LEU A 67 -8.13 43.82 -7.70
N ASP A 68 -7.17 43.99 -8.61
CA ASP A 68 -6.54 42.87 -9.31
C ASP A 68 -5.58 42.11 -8.40
N SER A 69 -5.31 40.85 -8.73
CA SER A 69 -4.50 39.95 -7.89
C SER A 69 -3.08 40.47 -7.63
N ALA A 70 -2.49 41.21 -8.56
CA ALA A 70 -1.15 41.79 -8.38
C ALA A 70 -1.16 42.92 -7.34
N THR A 71 -2.21 43.73 -7.33
CA THR A 71 -2.37 44.80 -6.34
C THR A 71 -2.69 44.25 -4.95
N LEU A 72 -3.57 43.24 -4.85
CA LEU A 72 -3.85 42.56 -3.58
C LEU A 72 -2.58 41.94 -2.98
N ARG A 73 -1.75 41.28 -3.82
CA ARG A 73 -0.46 40.73 -3.39
C ARG A 73 0.47 41.82 -2.83
N ARG A 74 0.57 42.98 -3.49
CA ARG A 74 1.36 44.12 -2.98
C ARG A 74 0.86 44.61 -1.62
N VAL A 75 -0.45 44.74 -1.44
CA VAL A 75 -1.05 45.11 -0.15
C VAL A 75 -0.67 44.07 0.90
N PHE A 76 -0.83 42.79 0.60
CA PHE A 76 -0.50 41.69 1.51
C PHE A 76 0.97 41.63 1.90
N GLU A 77 1.89 41.83 0.95
CA GLU A 77 3.33 41.95 1.22
C GLU A 77 3.65 43.14 2.14
N ALA A 78 2.96 44.27 1.94
CA ALA A 78 3.16 45.47 2.75
C ALA A 78 2.59 45.34 4.18
N VAL A 79 1.52 44.57 4.38
CA VAL A 79 1.00 44.25 5.73
C VAL A 79 1.91 43.28 6.46
N GLY A 80 2.34 42.23 5.76
CA GLY A 80 3.13 41.14 6.31
C GLY A 80 2.36 40.26 7.31
N LEU A 81 2.92 39.08 7.60
CA LEU A 81 2.31 38.10 8.51
C LEU A 81 2.60 38.38 9.99
N GLY A 82 3.48 39.35 10.28
CA GLY A 82 3.87 39.71 11.64
C GLY A 82 2.75 40.38 12.45
N LEU A 83 1.96 41.26 11.82
CA LEU A 83 0.86 41.96 12.50
C LEU A 83 -0.24 40.98 12.94
N PRO A 84 -0.81 40.11 12.05
CA PRO A 84 -1.86 39.18 12.45
C PRO A 84 -1.40 38.19 13.52
N ALA A 85 -0.16 37.67 13.44
CA ALA A 85 0.39 36.77 14.45
C ALA A 85 0.48 37.46 15.83
N ARG A 86 0.91 38.73 15.89
CA ARG A 86 0.94 39.51 17.14
C ARG A 86 -0.45 39.78 17.71
N LEU A 87 -1.44 40.09 16.86
CA LEU A 87 -2.82 40.29 17.28
C LEU A 87 -3.37 39.03 17.97
N LEU A 88 -3.18 37.86 17.36
CA LEU A 88 -3.62 36.58 17.94
C LEU A 88 -2.92 36.26 19.27
N VAL A 89 -1.59 36.40 19.32
CA VAL A 89 -0.83 36.14 20.55
C VAL A 89 -1.24 37.09 21.67
N THR A 90 -1.43 38.37 21.37
CA THR A 90 -1.84 39.37 22.36
C THR A 90 -3.24 39.08 22.90
N ALA A 91 -4.17 38.67 22.03
CA ALA A 91 -5.52 38.32 22.41
C ALA A 91 -5.55 37.09 23.34
N VAL A 92 -4.78 36.05 23.02
CA VAL A 92 -4.71 34.80 23.79
C VAL A 92 -3.95 34.98 25.12
N GLN A 93 -2.97 35.88 25.20
CA GLN A 93 -2.20 36.14 26.42
C GLN A 93 -2.89 37.09 27.42
N GLY A 94 -4.07 37.64 27.09
CA GLY A 94 -4.85 38.48 28.00
C GLY A 94 -4.15 39.80 28.37
N GLY A 95 -3.37 40.37 27.46
CA GLY A 95 -2.60 41.59 27.73
C GLY A 95 -3.49 42.79 28.07
N THR A 96 -3.37 43.34 29.28
CA THR A 96 -4.13 44.51 29.78
C THR A 96 -3.79 45.85 29.09
N GLY A 97 -3.09 45.82 27.94
CA GLY A 97 -2.52 46.99 27.26
C GLY A 97 -3.10 47.31 25.87
N SER A 98 -3.99 46.47 25.32
CA SER A 98 -4.68 46.77 24.07
C SER A 98 -5.95 47.57 24.35
N GLY A 99 -6.16 48.70 23.67
CA GLY A 99 -7.42 49.45 23.76
C GLY A 99 -8.65 48.75 23.17
N LEU A 100 -8.52 47.48 22.79
CA LEU A 100 -9.56 46.64 22.17
C LEU A 100 -9.77 45.34 22.99
N PRO A 101 -11.01 44.81 23.05
CA PRO A 101 -11.30 43.50 23.63
C PRO A 101 -10.55 42.36 22.92
N ALA A 102 -10.25 41.28 23.66
CA ALA A 102 -9.55 40.11 23.11
C ALA A 102 -10.30 39.47 21.93
N GLU A 103 -11.63 39.45 21.95
CA GLU A 103 -12.45 38.90 20.86
C GLU A 103 -12.31 39.70 19.55
N GLU A 104 -12.24 41.03 19.64
CA GLU A 104 -12.04 41.89 18.46
C GLU A 104 -10.62 41.72 17.88
N LEU A 105 -9.63 41.52 18.74
CA LEU A 105 -8.25 41.21 18.31
C LEU A 105 -8.15 39.84 17.64
N LEU A 106 -8.88 38.83 18.15
CA LEU A 106 -8.97 37.51 17.53
C LEU A 106 -9.62 37.62 16.15
N SER A 107 -10.81 38.21 16.07
CA SER A 107 -11.55 38.42 14.82
C SER A 107 -10.72 39.16 13.77
N LEU A 108 -10.08 40.26 14.15
CA LEU A 108 -9.24 41.01 13.22
C LEU A 108 -7.99 40.21 12.80
N GLY A 109 -7.34 39.54 13.74
CA GLY A 109 -6.15 38.73 13.48
C GLY A 109 -6.44 37.56 12.54
N THR A 110 -7.52 36.82 12.75
CA THR A 110 -7.91 35.69 11.90
C THR A 110 -8.41 36.14 10.53
N ALA A 111 -9.18 37.23 10.45
CA ALA A 111 -9.65 37.76 9.17
C ALA A 111 -8.47 38.20 8.29
N LEU A 112 -7.46 38.85 8.88
CA LEU A 112 -6.23 39.20 8.17
C LEU A 112 -5.45 37.97 7.72
N LEU A 113 -5.30 36.94 8.57
CA LEU A 113 -4.66 35.70 8.16
C LEU A 113 -5.44 34.98 7.05
N ALA A 114 -6.77 34.93 7.15
CA ALA A 114 -7.64 34.31 6.16
C ALA A 114 -7.49 35.01 4.80
N ALA A 115 -7.49 36.35 4.78
CA ALA A 115 -7.21 37.14 3.59
C ALA A 115 -5.80 36.87 3.03
N LEU A 116 -4.76 36.94 3.87
CA LEU A 116 -3.37 36.70 3.45
C LEU A 116 -3.16 35.27 2.92
N SER A 117 -3.85 34.28 3.50
CA SER A 117 -3.74 32.87 3.10
C SER A 117 -4.33 32.56 1.73
N THR A 118 -5.12 33.47 1.14
CA THR A 118 -5.62 33.32 -0.23
C THR A 118 -4.50 33.32 -1.26
N ASP A 119 -3.36 33.93 -0.94
CA ASP A 119 -2.14 33.82 -1.73
C ASP A 119 -1.33 32.58 -1.29
N GLN A 120 -1.07 31.66 -2.23
CA GLN A 120 -0.37 30.40 -1.94
C GLN A 120 1.07 30.59 -1.41
N ASP A 121 1.77 31.63 -1.86
CA ASP A 121 3.14 31.91 -1.42
C ASP A 121 3.16 32.40 0.03
N MET A 122 2.09 33.08 0.47
CA MET A 122 1.89 33.54 1.84
C MET A 122 1.41 32.41 2.77
N ALA A 123 0.53 31.53 2.29
CA ALA A 123 0.02 30.38 3.06
C ALA A 123 1.13 29.40 3.51
N THR A 124 2.27 29.38 2.82
CA THR A 124 3.39 28.50 3.13
C THR A 124 4.51 29.18 3.94
N GLN A 125 4.39 30.47 4.24
CA GLN A 125 5.42 31.21 4.99
C GLN A 125 5.53 30.70 6.44
N PRO A 126 6.75 30.60 6.99
CA PRO A 126 6.98 30.14 8.37
C PRO A 126 6.19 30.93 9.43
N GLN A 127 5.94 32.22 9.17
CA GLN A 127 5.21 33.13 10.07
C GLN A 127 3.70 32.83 10.12
N LEU A 128 3.10 32.37 9.02
CA LEU A 128 1.72 31.89 9.03
C LEU A 128 1.65 30.50 9.64
N LEU A 129 2.60 29.63 9.27
CA LEU A 129 2.63 28.27 9.81
C LEU A 129 2.83 28.23 11.34
N SER A 130 3.41 29.27 11.95
CA SER A 130 3.55 29.37 13.41
C SER A 130 2.23 29.70 14.13
N THR A 131 1.22 30.24 13.44
CA THR A 131 -0.09 30.54 14.02
C THR A 131 -1.05 29.36 13.99
N ILE A 132 -0.78 28.32 13.17
CA ILE A 132 -1.62 27.12 13.03
C ILE A 132 -2.00 26.48 14.38
N PRO A 133 -1.08 26.26 15.34
CA PRO A 133 -1.47 25.69 16.63
C PRO A 133 -2.45 26.56 17.41
N LEU A 134 -2.37 27.88 17.27
CA LEU A 134 -3.32 28.82 17.89
C LEU A 134 -4.70 28.67 17.26
N LEU A 135 -4.78 28.63 15.92
CA LEU A 135 -6.04 28.47 15.19
C LEU A 135 -6.71 27.13 15.51
N LEU A 136 -5.92 26.05 15.58
CA LEU A 136 -6.41 24.73 15.96
C LEU A 136 -6.92 24.69 17.41
N GLY A 137 -6.23 25.39 18.32
CA GLY A 137 -6.65 25.53 19.72
C GLY A 137 -7.98 26.27 19.86
N LEU A 138 -8.15 27.38 19.14
CA LEU A 138 -9.41 28.13 19.09
C LEU A 138 -10.56 27.24 18.57
N LEU A 139 -10.34 26.50 17.49
CA LEU A 139 -11.36 25.63 16.90
C LEU A 139 -11.73 24.43 17.79
N ALA A 140 -10.77 23.89 18.54
CA ALA A 140 -11.00 22.72 19.40
C ALA A 140 -11.59 23.09 20.76
N ASP A 141 -11.09 24.16 21.38
CA ASP A 141 -11.32 24.44 22.81
C ASP A 141 -12.02 25.81 23.04
N GLY A 142 -12.30 26.58 21.99
CA GLY A 142 -13.00 27.87 22.04
C GLY A 142 -12.10 29.08 22.36
N PRO A 143 -12.68 30.28 22.56
CA PRO A 143 -11.94 31.53 22.72
C PRO A 143 -11.18 31.63 24.06
N GLY A 144 -11.50 30.78 25.04
CA GLY A 144 -10.79 30.65 26.31
C GLY A 144 -9.53 29.80 26.27
N TRP A 145 -9.14 29.32 25.08
CA TRP A 145 -7.95 28.49 24.92
C TRP A 145 -6.66 29.27 25.22
N THR A 146 -5.82 28.71 26.08
CA THR A 146 -4.46 29.20 26.35
C THR A 146 -3.44 28.11 26.01
N PRO A 147 -2.32 28.42 25.31
CA PRO A 147 -1.30 27.42 25.01
C PRO A 147 -0.70 26.86 26.32
N HIS A 148 -0.84 25.54 26.54
CA HIS A 148 -0.57 24.83 27.79
C HIS A 148 0.76 25.22 28.50
N ARG A 149 0.63 25.57 29.79
CA ARG A 149 1.61 25.25 30.83
C ARG A 149 1.87 23.73 30.81
N LYS A 150 3.13 23.30 30.73
CA LYS A 150 3.53 21.90 30.96
C LYS A 150 2.95 21.39 32.30
N PRO A 151 2.57 20.11 32.43
CA PRO A 151 2.32 19.53 33.75
C PRO A 151 3.67 19.46 34.47
N GLN A 152 3.91 20.39 35.39
CA GLN A 152 4.97 20.22 36.38
C GLN A 152 4.53 19.09 37.30
N GLY A 153 5.38 18.07 37.38
CA GLY A 153 5.22 17.00 38.35
C GLY A 153 5.08 17.57 39.76
N GLN A 154 4.29 16.88 40.57
CA GLN A 154 4.24 17.06 42.01
C GLN A 154 5.65 16.83 42.57
N GLU A 155 6.42 17.91 42.73
CA GLU A 155 7.50 17.94 43.71
C GLU A 155 6.84 17.84 45.08
N SER A 156 6.98 16.67 45.69
CA SER A 156 6.66 16.47 47.10
C SER A 156 7.52 17.42 47.93
N GLU A 157 6.87 18.33 48.64
CA GLU A 157 7.50 19.14 49.67
C GLU A 157 8.20 18.21 50.69
N LYS A 158 9.50 18.41 50.82
CA LYS A 158 10.31 17.91 51.94
C LYS A 158 9.81 18.56 53.23
N GLY A 159 8.97 17.84 53.98
CA GLY A 159 8.79 18.02 55.41
C GLY A 159 9.71 17.07 56.19
N GLN A 160 10.56 17.62 57.05
CA GLN A 160 11.50 16.90 57.92
C GLN A 160 10.79 15.98 58.95
N PRO A 161 11.49 14.94 59.45
CA PRO A 161 10.89 13.89 60.27
C PRO A 161 10.77 14.32 61.73
N SER A 162 9.65 13.95 62.36
CA SER A 162 9.50 13.95 63.82
C SER A 162 9.71 12.53 64.31
N GLU A 163 10.78 12.32 65.07
CA GLU A 163 11.09 11.07 65.76
C GLU A 163 10.07 10.84 66.89
N GLU A 164 9.39 9.70 66.88
CA GLU A 164 8.77 9.15 68.07
C GLU A 164 9.35 7.76 68.40
N ASN A 165 9.97 7.75 69.58
CA ASN A 165 10.47 6.68 70.42
C ASN A 165 9.93 5.24 70.22
N ARG A 166 10.92 4.33 70.21
CA ARG A 166 11.08 3.12 71.05
C ARG A 166 10.21 1.87 70.80
N MET A 167 10.92 0.89 70.22
CA MET A 167 11.39 -0.35 70.88
C MET A 167 10.38 -1.49 71.18
N ASN A 168 10.86 -2.70 70.86
CA ASN A 168 10.39 -4.06 71.18
C ASN A 168 9.28 -4.59 70.26
N GLY A 169 9.32 -5.81 69.75
CA GLY A 169 10.19 -6.96 69.99
C GLY A 169 9.68 -8.13 69.14
N ALA A 170 10.55 -9.10 68.91
CA ALA A 170 10.36 -10.25 68.02
C ALA A 170 9.24 -11.22 68.42
N GLY A 171 8.74 -11.98 67.43
CA GLY A 171 7.96 -13.22 67.58
C GLY A 171 7.04 -13.46 66.37
N LEU A 172 7.50 -14.14 65.31
CA LEU A 172 7.44 -15.59 65.06
C LEU A 172 6.06 -16.14 64.61
N GLN A 173 6.10 -16.81 63.44
CA GLN A 173 5.23 -17.91 62.95
C GLN A 173 3.79 -17.51 62.56
N GLY A 174 3.20 -17.97 61.45
CA GLY A 174 3.51 -19.06 60.52
C GLY A 174 2.19 -19.77 60.15
N ARG A 175 2.04 -20.20 58.88
CA ARG A 175 0.94 -21.01 58.28
C ARG A 175 -0.43 -20.32 58.16
N GLY A 176 -1.26 -20.55 57.14
CA GLY A 176 -1.21 -21.44 55.98
C GLY A 176 -2.62 -21.55 55.37
N ALA A 177 -2.69 -21.75 54.05
CA ALA A 177 -3.72 -22.40 53.23
C ALA A 177 -5.24 -22.04 53.36
N GLU A 178 -5.81 -21.61 52.21
CA GLU A 178 -7.07 -21.99 51.49
C GLU A 178 -7.94 -23.17 52.02
N PRO A 179 -9.12 -23.57 51.44
CA PRO A 179 -9.85 -23.14 50.21
C PRO A 179 -11.43 -23.15 50.27
N HIS A 180 -12.09 -22.87 49.11
CA HIS A 180 -13.35 -23.45 48.51
C HIS A 180 -14.67 -23.52 49.35
N THR A 181 -15.93 -23.46 48.88
CA THR A 181 -16.65 -23.87 47.63
C THR A 181 -18.12 -23.35 47.70
N ASP A 182 -18.82 -23.26 46.55
CA ASP A 182 -20.28 -23.03 46.34
C ASP A 182 -21.20 -24.15 46.94
N PRO A 183 -22.54 -24.30 46.68
CA PRO A 183 -23.51 -23.56 45.83
C PRO A 183 -24.97 -23.39 46.38
N GLU A 184 -25.87 -22.80 45.56
CA GLU A 184 -27.25 -23.24 45.20
C GLU A 184 -28.28 -22.10 44.98
N GLY A 185 -29.10 -22.22 43.91
CA GLY A 185 -30.29 -21.40 43.59
C GLY A 185 -31.55 -21.87 44.36
N PRO A 186 -32.80 -21.42 44.05
CA PRO A 186 -33.39 -21.47 42.69
C PRO A 186 -34.42 -20.35 42.30
N GLU A 187 -34.77 -20.32 40.99
CA GLU A 187 -36.10 -20.19 40.28
C GLU A 187 -37.34 -19.53 40.95
N LEU A 188 -38.37 -18.92 40.31
CA LEU A 188 -38.87 -18.73 38.92
C LEU A 188 -40.12 -17.78 38.95
N ASN A 189 -40.57 -17.36 37.76
CA ASN A 189 -41.89 -16.82 37.34
C ASN A 189 -42.23 -15.35 37.70
N GLY A 190 -42.80 -14.50 36.84
CA GLY A 190 -43.46 -14.63 35.53
C GLY A 190 -44.63 -13.61 35.50
N SER A 191 -44.63 -12.60 34.62
CA SER A 191 -45.56 -12.45 33.48
C SER A 191 -46.39 -11.14 33.52
N THR A 192 -46.18 -10.31 32.49
CA THR A 192 -47.16 -9.57 31.65
C THR A 192 -48.30 -8.73 32.25
N SER A 193 -48.38 -7.43 31.90
CA SER A 193 -49.23 -6.87 30.82
C SER A 193 -49.49 -5.35 30.98
N ASN A 194 -49.28 -4.60 29.88
CA ASN A 194 -49.71 -3.21 29.59
C ASN A 194 -51.27 -3.13 29.42
N PRO A 195 -51.94 -2.00 29.07
CA PRO A 195 -51.50 -0.60 28.82
C PRO A 195 -52.46 0.50 29.39
N GLY A 196 -52.15 1.79 29.20
CA GLY A 196 -53.16 2.87 29.21
C GLY A 196 -52.67 4.29 29.56
N GLU A 197 -52.49 5.15 28.55
CA GLU A 197 -52.68 6.62 28.64
C GLU A 197 -54.19 6.95 28.53
N PRO A 198 -54.70 8.22 28.61
CA PRO A 198 -54.07 9.54 28.80
C PRO A 198 -54.80 10.46 29.84
N GLY A 199 -54.32 11.69 30.05
CA GLY A 199 -55.12 12.77 30.66
C GLY A 199 -54.29 13.90 31.26
N GLU A 200 -53.97 14.93 30.48
CA GLU A 200 -54.55 16.28 30.57
C GLU A 200 -54.46 17.04 31.92
N ARG A 201 -53.67 18.13 31.86
CA ARG A 201 -54.00 19.49 32.29
C ARG A 201 -53.83 19.93 33.76
N GLN A 202 -53.32 21.16 33.82
CA GLN A 202 -53.60 22.26 34.73
C GLN A 202 -52.68 22.45 35.96
N SER A 203 -51.81 23.45 35.79
CA SER A 203 -51.35 24.38 36.83
C SER A 203 -52.52 24.93 37.66
N PRO A 204 -52.23 25.43 38.87
CA PRO A 204 -52.55 26.83 39.08
C PRO A 204 -51.46 27.63 39.80
N GLU A 205 -51.48 28.91 39.47
CA GLU A 205 -50.75 30.03 40.05
C GLU A 205 -51.20 30.37 41.49
N GLY A 206 -50.34 31.05 42.25
CA GLY A 206 -50.78 32.27 42.93
C GLY A 206 -50.47 32.45 44.42
N SER A 207 -49.94 33.65 44.73
CA SER A 207 -49.85 34.39 46.02
C SER A 207 -48.69 34.01 46.97
N VAL A 208 -47.63 34.82 47.14
CA VAL A 208 -47.44 36.23 47.61
C VAL A 208 -47.56 36.39 49.14
N GLY A 209 -46.41 36.66 49.80
CA GLY A 209 -46.34 37.26 51.14
C GLY A 209 -44.91 37.27 51.71
N PRO A 210 -44.43 38.33 52.40
CA PRO A 210 -43.06 38.83 52.24
C PRO A 210 -42.15 38.60 53.47
N SER A 211 -40.83 38.63 53.28
CA SER A 211 -39.89 39.08 54.33
C SER A 211 -38.54 39.54 53.76
N ARG A 212 -38.19 40.78 54.13
CA ARG A 212 -36.91 41.47 53.90
C ARG A 212 -35.78 40.75 54.65
N GLY A 213 -34.59 40.68 54.05
CA GLY A 213 -33.37 40.37 54.82
C GLY A 213 -32.12 39.96 54.03
N VAL A 214 -31.45 40.92 53.40
CA VAL A 214 -29.97 41.07 53.32
C VAL A 214 -29.11 39.87 52.87
N GLY A 215 -28.66 39.92 51.62
CA GLY A 215 -27.23 39.94 51.25
C GLY A 215 -26.39 38.65 51.29
N ARG A 216 -26.21 38.02 50.12
CA ARG A 216 -24.89 37.73 49.50
C ARG A 216 -25.10 37.05 48.15
N ALA A 217 -24.56 37.65 47.09
CA ALA A 217 -24.55 37.06 45.76
C ALA A 217 -23.72 35.77 45.77
N ALA A 218 -24.40 34.63 45.76
CA ALA A 218 -23.79 33.35 45.44
C ALA A 218 -23.69 33.25 43.91
N ALA A 219 -22.46 33.03 43.44
CA ALA A 219 -22.13 32.88 42.04
C ALA A 219 -22.98 31.78 41.40
N ARG A 220 -23.65 32.17 40.30
CA ARG A 220 -24.34 31.28 39.38
C ARG A 220 -23.30 30.31 38.77
N PRO A 221 -23.59 29.01 38.60
CA PRO A 221 -22.69 28.11 37.88
C PRO A 221 -22.51 28.59 36.43
N PRO A 222 -21.32 28.40 35.81
CA PRO A 222 -21.10 28.85 34.44
C PRO A 222 -22.05 28.10 33.50
N GLY A 223 -22.73 28.86 32.63
CA GLY A 223 -23.55 28.32 31.55
C GLY A 223 -22.73 27.64 30.46
N PRO A 224 -23.38 27.07 29.43
CA PRO A 224 -22.70 26.35 28.35
C PRO A 224 -21.66 27.26 27.70
N ALA A 225 -20.48 26.70 27.43
CA ALA A 225 -19.34 27.42 26.84
C ALA A 225 -19.81 28.24 25.62
N ALA A 226 -19.53 29.54 25.62
CA ALA A 226 -19.80 30.39 24.47
C ALA A 226 -19.01 29.86 23.27
N GLY A 227 -19.73 29.31 22.28
CA GLY A 227 -19.12 28.84 21.03
C GLY A 227 -18.40 29.98 20.33
N LEU A 228 -17.37 29.63 19.56
CA LEU A 228 -16.65 30.61 18.73
C LEU A 228 -17.63 31.30 17.78
N ASP A 229 -17.45 32.60 17.54
CA ASP A 229 -18.19 33.32 16.51
C ASP A 229 -18.04 32.62 15.14
N GLU A 230 -19.13 32.57 14.37
CA GLU A 230 -19.18 31.81 13.11
C GLU A 230 -18.24 32.37 12.05
N ALA A 231 -18.10 33.69 11.95
CA ALA A 231 -17.18 34.32 11.00
C ALA A 231 -15.72 34.07 11.40
N LEU A 232 -15.41 34.19 12.69
CA LEU A 232 -14.11 33.83 13.24
C LEU A 232 -13.75 32.36 12.98
N ALA A 233 -14.69 31.43 13.17
CA ALA A 233 -14.48 30.01 12.88
C ALA A 233 -14.29 29.76 11.37
N ALA A 234 -15.08 30.44 10.52
CA ALA A 234 -14.96 30.34 9.07
C ALA A 234 -13.58 30.79 8.58
N ASP A 235 -13.03 31.88 9.13
CA ASP A 235 -11.70 32.39 8.83
C ASP A 235 -10.60 31.40 9.24
N CYS A 236 -10.70 30.83 10.46
CA CYS A 236 -9.77 29.79 10.91
C CYS A 236 -9.74 28.59 9.95
N TYR A 237 -10.91 28.07 9.58
CA TYR A 237 -10.99 26.95 8.63
C TYR A 237 -10.47 27.31 7.24
N GLN A 238 -10.68 28.55 6.79
CA GLN A 238 -10.16 29.02 5.51
C GLN A 238 -8.63 28.99 5.49
N VAL A 239 -7.97 29.55 6.52
CA VAL A 239 -6.51 29.51 6.64
C VAL A 239 -6.00 28.07 6.58
N LEU A 240 -6.58 27.17 7.39
CA LEU A 240 -6.15 25.78 7.43
C LEU A 240 -6.39 25.05 6.10
N SER A 241 -7.49 25.34 5.40
CA SER A 241 -7.79 24.76 4.09
C SER A 241 -6.79 25.21 3.03
N MET A 242 -6.44 26.51 3.01
CA MET A 242 -5.43 27.04 2.08
C MET A 242 -4.05 26.45 2.36
N VAL A 243 -3.68 26.30 3.63
CA VAL A 243 -2.45 25.58 4.01
C VAL A 243 -2.51 24.15 3.52
N CYS A 244 -3.60 23.42 3.78
CA CYS A 244 -3.75 22.00 3.40
C CYS A 244 -3.66 21.77 1.89
N ALA A 245 -4.15 22.72 1.08
CA ALA A 245 -4.09 22.64 -0.38
C ALA A 245 -2.67 22.84 -0.97
N SER A 246 -1.70 23.27 -0.16
CA SER A 246 -0.31 23.46 -0.62
C SER A 246 0.48 22.14 -0.67
N ALA A 247 1.53 22.08 -1.50
CA ALA A 247 2.29 20.84 -1.78
C ALA A 247 2.96 20.17 -0.56
N ARG A 248 3.24 20.93 0.51
CA ARG A 248 3.76 20.44 1.80
C ARG A 248 2.81 20.69 2.98
N GLY A 249 1.62 21.22 2.68
CA GLY A 249 0.62 21.63 3.64
C GLY A 249 0.17 20.52 4.59
N PRO A 250 -0.22 19.35 4.07
CA PRO A 250 -0.65 18.23 4.90
C PRO A 250 0.40 17.81 5.94
N GLU A 251 1.69 17.79 5.59
CA GLU A 251 2.76 17.49 6.54
C GLU A 251 2.91 18.57 7.62
N GLN A 252 2.77 19.84 7.22
CA GLN A 252 2.83 20.97 8.15
C GLN A 252 1.66 20.95 9.14
N LEU A 253 0.46 20.57 8.69
CA LEU A 253 -0.73 20.44 9.53
C LEU A 253 -0.62 19.23 10.47
N LEU A 254 -0.21 18.07 9.97
CA LEU A 254 -0.01 16.88 10.80
C LEU A 254 1.03 17.11 11.91
N SER A 255 2.17 17.72 11.57
CA SER A 255 3.23 18.02 12.57
C SER A 255 2.82 19.05 13.63
N ARG A 256 1.73 19.78 13.42
CA ARG A 256 1.20 20.81 14.33
C ARG A 256 -0.09 20.39 15.06
N GLY A 257 -0.44 19.10 15.03
CA GLY A 257 -1.57 18.57 15.79
C GLY A 257 -2.94 18.84 15.17
N ALA A 258 -3.02 19.02 13.84
CA ALA A 258 -4.31 19.25 13.16
C ALA A 258 -5.29 18.07 13.33
N VAL A 259 -4.80 16.83 13.24
CA VAL A 259 -5.64 15.62 13.38
C VAL A 259 -6.37 15.57 14.72
N PRO A 260 -5.69 15.57 15.89
CA PRO A 260 -6.39 15.50 17.17
C PRO A 260 -7.27 16.73 17.42
N ALA A 261 -6.85 17.93 17.01
CA ALA A 261 -7.65 19.14 17.20
C ALA A 261 -8.95 19.12 16.38
N LEU A 262 -8.90 18.73 15.10
CA LEU A 262 -10.08 18.63 14.25
C LEU A 262 -11.01 17.50 14.70
N CYS A 263 -10.47 16.35 15.12
CA CYS A 263 -11.29 15.27 15.69
C CYS A 263 -12.04 15.73 16.94
N ARG A 264 -11.35 16.42 17.88
CA ARG A 264 -12.00 16.97 19.07
C ARG A 264 -13.06 18.03 18.74
N ALA A 265 -12.78 18.91 17.78
CA ALA A 265 -13.75 19.93 17.37
C ALA A 265 -15.04 19.30 16.82
N VAL A 266 -14.94 18.21 16.06
CA VAL A 266 -16.08 17.46 15.54
C VAL A 266 -16.83 16.72 16.66
N ASP A 267 -16.09 16.06 17.56
CA ASP A 267 -16.65 15.32 18.71
C ASP A 267 -17.43 16.23 19.67
N GLN A 268 -16.91 17.42 19.91
CA GLN A 268 -17.54 18.45 20.76
C GLN A 268 -18.58 19.30 20.02
N ASN A 269 -18.84 19.02 18.74
CA ASN A 269 -19.77 19.77 17.90
C ASN A 269 -19.54 21.29 17.89
N GLN A 270 -18.27 21.70 17.78
CA GLN A 270 -17.85 23.10 17.73
C GLN A 270 -18.38 23.82 16.47
N THR A 271 -18.38 25.15 16.49
CA THR A 271 -18.89 26.01 15.39
C THR A 271 -18.26 25.62 14.04
N LEU A 272 -19.09 25.33 13.03
CA LEU A 272 -18.70 24.89 11.68
C LEU A 272 -17.83 23.61 11.61
N SER A 273 -17.69 22.85 12.70
CA SER A 273 -16.86 21.64 12.74
C SER A 273 -17.30 20.57 11.75
N ARG A 274 -18.61 20.40 11.56
CA ARG A 274 -19.19 19.44 10.60
C ARG A 274 -19.10 19.92 9.15
N GLU A 275 -19.37 21.20 8.91
CA GLU A 275 -19.45 21.77 7.57
C GLU A 275 -18.08 22.10 6.98
N LYS A 276 -17.11 22.50 7.80
CA LYS A 276 -15.76 22.88 7.37
C LYS A 276 -14.66 22.02 7.98
N GLY A 277 -14.77 21.67 9.26
CA GLY A 277 -13.75 20.86 9.95
C GLY A 277 -13.64 19.43 9.43
N LEU A 278 -14.77 18.74 9.25
CA LEU A 278 -14.79 17.36 8.77
C LEU A 278 -14.30 17.25 7.31
N PRO A 279 -14.71 18.10 6.35
CA PRO A 279 -14.12 18.11 5.00
C PRO A 279 -12.63 18.45 4.98
N LEU A 280 -12.17 19.38 5.82
CA LEU A 280 -10.75 19.69 5.95
C LEU A 280 -9.95 18.48 6.44
N LEU A 281 -10.45 17.77 7.45
CA LEU A 281 -9.84 16.55 7.95
C LEU A 281 -9.85 15.45 6.89
N GLY A 282 -10.95 15.31 6.15
CA GLY A 282 -11.06 14.38 5.02
C GLY A 282 -10.04 14.70 3.91
N HIS A 283 -9.82 15.97 3.59
CA HIS A 283 -8.79 16.40 2.63
C HIS A 283 -7.37 16.10 3.13
N LEU A 284 -7.09 16.39 4.41
CA LEU A 284 -5.82 16.06 5.07
C LEU A 284 -5.54 14.55 4.99
N LEU A 285 -6.54 13.73 5.35
CA LEU A 285 -6.46 12.26 5.32
C LEU A 285 -6.54 11.70 3.90
N SER A 286 -6.90 12.47 2.88
CA SER A 286 -6.83 12.03 1.47
C SER A 286 -5.45 12.24 0.84
N SER A 287 -4.49 12.73 1.61
CA SER A 287 -3.11 12.95 1.18
C SER A 287 -2.15 11.86 1.67
N ARG A 288 -0.88 11.93 1.24
CA ARG A 288 0.20 11.00 1.62
C ARG A 288 0.49 10.92 3.12
N VAL A 289 -0.07 11.82 3.94
CA VAL A 289 0.09 11.78 5.39
C VAL A 289 -0.83 10.78 6.08
N ARG A 290 -1.82 10.18 5.38
CA ARG A 290 -2.78 9.23 5.94
C ARG A 290 -2.13 8.13 6.79
N PRO A 291 -1.08 7.40 6.33
CA PRO A 291 -0.49 6.35 7.16
C PRO A 291 0.18 6.89 8.42
N SER A 292 0.82 8.07 8.31
CA SER A 292 1.44 8.74 9.46
C SER A 292 0.43 9.33 10.43
N ALA A 293 -0.75 9.72 9.95
CA ALA A 293 -1.85 10.19 10.80
C ALA A 293 -2.43 9.03 11.61
N TRP A 294 -2.71 7.90 10.97
CA TRP A 294 -3.22 6.69 11.62
C TRP A 294 -2.23 6.07 12.59
N SER A 295 -0.92 6.12 12.30
CA SER A 295 0.09 5.63 13.25
C SER A 295 0.29 6.52 14.47
N LYS A 296 0.07 7.84 14.35
CA LYS A 296 0.25 8.80 15.45
C LYS A 296 -1.00 9.02 16.30
N HIS A 297 -2.17 8.97 15.68
CA HIS A 297 -3.46 9.32 16.30
C HIS A 297 -4.55 8.27 16.04
N PRO A 298 -4.30 6.97 16.31
CA PRO A 298 -5.26 5.91 16.01
C PRO A 298 -6.54 6.02 16.83
N ALA A 299 -6.46 6.45 18.09
CA ALA A 299 -7.62 6.51 18.99
C ALA A 299 -8.61 7.60 18.57
N GLU A 300 -8.12 8.80 18.28
CA GLU A 300 -8.95 9.93 17.84
C GLU A 300 -9.61 9.65 16.49
N LEU A 301 -8.87 9.06 15.55
CA LEU A 301 -9.38 8.70 14.23
C LEU A 301 -10.38 7.54 14.29
N LEU A 302 -10.17 6.56 15.16
CA LEU A 302 -11.13 5.47 15.36
C LEU A 302 -12.42 5.96 16.00
N SER A 303 -12.33 6.89 16.97
CA SER A 303 -13.51 7.53 17.57
C SER A 303 -14.32 8.30 16.54
N LEU A 304 -13.63 9.11 15.71
CA LEU A 304 -14.27 9.83 14.62
C LEU A 304 -14.93 8.88 13.61
N LEU A 305 -14.22 7.83 13.18
CA LEU A 305 -14.75 6.85 12.24
C LEU A 305 -15.98 6.13 12.81
N THR A 306 -16.00 5.87 14.11
CA THR A 306 -17.18 5.32 14.81
C THR A 306 -18.37 6.27 14.70
N ALA A 307 -18.17 7.56 14.96
CA ALA A 307 -19.23 8.58 14.84
C ALA A 307 -19.73 8.72 13.39
N VAL A 308 -18.82 8.82 12.42
CA VAL A 308 -19.15 8.92 10.98
C VAL A 308 -19.88 7.67 10.49
N SER A 309 -19.50 6.49 10.96
CA SER A 309 -20.19 5.22 10.65
C SER A 309 -21.59 5.17 11.27
N ALA A 310 -21.76 5.64 12.51
CA ALA A 310 -23.07 5.71 13.14
C ALA A 310 -24.01 6.66 12.38
N GLU A 311 -23.51 7.83 11.95
CA GLU A 311 -24.24 8.77 11.10
C GLU A 311 -24.62 8.13 9.76
N PHE A 312 -23.70 7.41 9.11
CA PHE A 312 -23.97 6.68 7.88
C PHE A 312 -25.11 5.67 8.03
N CYS A 313 -25.12 4.90 9.11
CA CYS A 313 -26.15 3.90 9.39
C CYS A 313 -27.53 4.53 9.67
N GLN A 314 -27.57 5.73 10.27
CA GLN A 314 -28.80 6.43 10.65
C GLN A 314 -29.33 7.37 9.56
N ALA A 315 -28.49 7.73 8.59
CA ALA A 315 -28.82 8.64 7.49
C ALA A 315 -29.95 8.10 6.60
N SER A 316 -30.67 9.03 5.95
CA SER A 316 -31.64 8.72 4.89
C SER A 316 -30.95 8.03 3.71
N GLN A 317 -31.71 7.40 2.81
CA GLN A 317 -31.09 6.73 1.66
C GLN A 317 -30.29 7.70 0.77
N GLN A 318 -30.81 8.92 0.55
CA GLN A 318 -30.14 9.92 -0.28
C GLN A 318 -28.84 10.40 0.38
N ASP A 319 -28.92 10.76 1.66
CA ASP A 319 -27.75 11.23 2.42
C ASP A 319 -26.68 10.14 2.52
N ARG A 320 -27.09 8.87 2.68
CA ARG A 320 -26.17 7.75 2.75
C ARG A 320 -25.41 7.55 1.43
N LEU A 321 -26.06 7.73 0.29
CA LEU A 321 -25.39 7.71 -1.02
C LEU A 321 -24.35 8.82 -1.14
N GLU A 322 -24.65 10.02 -0.65
CA GLU A 322 -23.67 11.12 -0.61
C GLU A 322 -22.50 10.81 0.32
N MET A 323 -22.78 10.23 1.50
CA MET A 323 -21.77 9.83 2.47
C MET A 323 -20.84 8.73 1.95
N CYS A 324 -21.24 7.91 0.98
CA CYS A 324 -20.37 6.91 0.34
C CYS A 324 -19.11 7.55 -0.28
N THR A 325 -19.16 8.83 -0.66
CA THR A 325 -17.99 9.57 -1.16
C THR A 325 -17.06 10.07 -0.07
N ARG A 326 -17.56 10.24 1.16
CA ARG A 326 -16.84 10.84 2.30
C ARG A 326 -16.22 9.79 3.21
N VAL A 327 -16.96 8.71 3.53
CA VAL A 327 -16.50 7.63 4.43
C VAL A 327 -15.12 7.07 4.05
N PRO A 328 -14.80 6.80 2.77
CA PRO A 328 -13.49 6.28 2.39
C PRO A 328 -12.30 7.15 2.81
N GLN A 329 -12.49 8.47 2.97
CA GLN A 329 -11.43 9.40 3.38
C GLN A 329 -10.96 9.17 4.82
N PHE A 330 -11.82 8.56 5.65
CA PHE A 330 -11.59 8.31 7.07
C PHE A 330 -11.28 6.84 7.36
N LEU A 331 -11.10 5.99 6.34
CA LEU A 331 -10.68 4.60 6.58
C LEU A 331 -9.16 4.53 6.81
N PRO A 332 -8.70 3.60 7.67
CA PRO A 332 -7.27 3.34 7.82
C PRO A 332 -6.68 2.77 6.52
N PRO A 333 -5.37 2.94 6.31
CA PRO A 333 -4.71 2.37 5.14
C PRO A 333 -4.79 0.83 5.14
N SER A 334 -4.53 0.18 6.28
CA SER A 334 -4.66 -1.27 6.43
C SER A 334 -5.27 -1.62 7.78
N ALA A 335 -5.88 -2.80 7.88
CA ALA A 335 -6.44 -3.28 9.15
C ALA A 335 -5.36 -3.55 10.22
N SER A 336 -4.11 -3.80 9.82
CA SER A 336 -2.98 -4.04 10.74
C SER A 336 -2.61 -2.84 11.61
N VAL A 337 -3.04 -1.62 11.24
CA VAL A 337 -2.73 -0.39 12.00
C VAL A 337 -3.62 -0.25 13.25
N VAL A 338 -4.75 -0.98 13.33
CA VAL A 338 -5.73 -0.83 14.41
C VAL A 338 -6.28 -2.20 14.85
N GLU A 339 -5.81 -2.70 15.99
CA GLU A 339 -6.16 -4.07 16.46
C GLU A 339 -7.55 -4.19 17.11
N SER A 340 -8.10 -3.13 17.71
CA SER A 340 -9.38 -3.19 18.46
C SER A 340 -10.47 -2.29 17.85
N GLY A 341 -11.69 -2.82 17.67
CA GLY A 341 -12.91 -2.06 17.36
C GLY A 341 -13.21 -1.85 15.86
N LEU A 342 -12.20 -1.81 14.99
CA LEU A 342 -12.38 -1.56 13.55
C LEU A 342 -13.27 -2.61 12.85
N ARG A 343 -13.16 -3.89 13.24
CA ARG A 343 -13.99 -4.99 12.69
C ARG A 343 -15.48 -4.74 12.86
N SER A 344 -15.89 -4.22 14.03
CA SER A 344 -17.29 -3.91 14.32
C SER A 344 -17.80 -2.77 13.44
N ILE A 345 -16.98 -1.73 13.25
CA ILE A 345 -17.32 -0.58 12.40
C ILE A 345 -17.51 -1.05 10.95
N VAL A 346 -16.56 -1.82 10.41
CA VAL A 346 -16.67 -2.32 9.03
C VAL A 346 -17.88 -3.23 8.85
N SER A 347 -18.20 -4.06 9.83
CA SER A 347 -19.42 -4.89 9.80
C SER A 347 -20.70 -4.05 9.76
N GLN A 348 -20.77 -2.95 10.52
CA GLN A 348 -21.92 -2.02 10.49
C GLN A 348 -22.04 -1.31 9.13
N LEU A 349 -20.93 -0.86 8.57
CA LEU A 349 -20.90 -0.25 7.23
C LEU A 349 -21.39 -1.22 6.16
N TRP A 350 -20.94 -2.47 6.17
CA TRP A 350 -21.45 -3.50 5.25
C TRP A 350 -22.95 -3.76 5.43
N GLY A 351 -23.43 -3.83 6.68
CA GLY A 351 -24.86 -3.96 6.96
C GLY A 351 -25.70 -2.82 6.37
N ALA A 352 -25.19 -1.59 6.40
CA ALA A 352 -25.85 -0.42 5.82
C ALA A 352 -25.67 -0.30 4.29
N LEU A 353 -24.60 -0.87 3.71
CA LEU A 353 -24.30 -0.88 2.27
C LEU A 353 -24.97 -2.00 1.50
N GLY A 354 -25.15 -3.17 2.11
CA GLY A 354 -25.72 -4.36 1.47
C GLY A 354 -27.02 -4.10 0.70
N PRO A 355 -27.99 -3.33 1.24
CA PRO A 355 -29.21 -2.97 0.51
C PRO A 355 -28.95 -2.18 -0.79
N PHE A 356 -27.91 -1.34 -0.85
CA PHE A 356 -27.59 -0.55 -2.04
C PHE A 356 -26.99 -1.41 -3.16
N VAL A 357 -26.15 -2.39 -2.81
CA VAL A 357 -25.63 -3.37 -3.77
C VAL A 357 -26.77 -4.20 -4.38
N GLN A 358 -27.79 -4.50 -3.57
CA GLN A 358 -28.98 -5.25 -4.00
C GLN A 358 -29.99 -4.41 -4.79
N ALA A 359 -30.07 -3.11 -4.51
CA ALA A 359 -31.04 -2.22 -5.12
C ALA A 359 -30.74 -1.91 -6.60
N LYS A 360 -31.77 -1.50 -7.34
CA LYS A 360 -31.61 -0.91 -8.67
C LYS A 360 -31.31 0.57 -8.51
N ILE A 361 -30.03 0.91 -8.50
CA ILE A 361 -29.52 2.28 -8.36
C ILE A 361 -29.00 2.75 -9.73
N THR A 362 -29.08 4.06 -9.98
CA THR A 362 -28.50 4.64 -11.20
C THR A 362 -26.96 4.52 -11.20
N PRO A 363 -26.32 4.42 -12.38
CA PRO A 363 -24.86 4.30 -12.46
C PRO A 363 -24.10 5.40 -11.71
N VAL A 364 -24.62 6.64 -11.76
CA VAL A 364 -24.06 7.82 -11.07
C VAL A 364 -23.94 7.59 -9.56
N HIS A 365 -24.89 6.91 -8.94
CA HIS A 365 -24.89 6.62 -7.50
C HIS A 365 -24.25 5.26 -7.17
N LEU A 366 -24.18 4.33 -8.12
CA LEU A 366 -23.53 3.04 -7.93
C LEU A 366 -22.00 3.18 -7.77
N GLY A 367 -21.38 4.09 -8.51
CA GLY A 367 -19.93 4.32 -8.44
C GLY A 367 -19.39 4.52 -7.01
N PRO A 368 -19.90 5.51 -6.24
CA PRO A 368 -19.50 5.71 -4.85
C PRO A 368 -19.70 4.48 -3.93
N VAL A 369 -20.76 3.70 -4.17
CA VAL A 369 -21.02 2.47 -3.41
C VAL A 369 -19.94 1.42 -3.70
N LEU A 370 -19.52 1.27 -4.96
CA LEU A 370 -18.46 0.34 -5.35
C LEU A 370 -17.09 0.79 -4.83
N VAL A 371 -16.80 2.10 -4.85
CA VAL A 371 -15.57 2.66 -4.27
C VAL A 371 -15.48 2.34 -2.77
N LEU A 372 -16.53 2.63 -2.01
CA LEU A 372 -16.55 2.29 -0.59
C LEU A 372 -16.46 0.77 -0.37
N SER A 373 -17.15 -0.03 -1.18
CA SER A 373 -17.08 -1.50 -1.12
C SER A 373 -15.65 -2.02 -1.29
N ALA A 374 -14.91 -1.52 -2.28
CA ALA A 374 -13.52 -1.88 -2.50
C ALA A 374 -12.64 -1.52 -1.28
N CYS A 375 -12.80 -0.32 -0.72
CA CYS A 375 -12.03 0.09 0.46
C CYS A 375 -12.33 -0.79 1.70
N LEU A 376 -13.57 -1.27 1.87
CA LEU A 376 -13.91 -2.17 2.97
C LEU A 376 -13.36 -3.59 2.76
N LEU A 377 -13.30 -4.07 1.51
CA LEU A 377 -12.63 -5.33 1.15
C LEU A 377 -11.13 -5.28 1.46
N ASP A 378 -10.45 -4.15 1.22
CA ASP A 378 -9.02 -4.00 1.55
C ASP A 378 -8.71 -4.12 3.05
N LEU A 379 -9.70 -3.91 3.93
CA LEU A 379 -9.52 -4.03 5.38
C LEU A 379 -9.70 -5.45 5.89
N TYR A 380 -10.80 -6.12 5.52
CA TYR A 380 -11.17 -7.43 6.09
C TYR A 380 -11.54 -8.49 5.05
N GLY A 381 -11.20 -8.28 3.79
CA GLY A 381 -11.56 -9.18 2.70
C GLY A 381 -13.07 -9.44 2.66
N TRP A 382 -13.43 -10.68 2.33
CA TRP A 382 -14.83 -11.09 2.15
C TRP A 382 -15.57 -11.44 3.44
N ASP A 383 -14.86 -11.53 4.57
CA ASP A 383 -15.39 -12.07 5.82
C ASP A 383 -16.61 -11.30 6.36
N LEU A 384 -16.64 -9.97 6.15
CA LEU A 384 -17.66 -9.08 6.72
C LEU A 384 -18.73 -8.65 5.72
N VAL A 385 -18.63 -9.07 4.46
CA VAL A 385 -19.53 -8.61 3.38
C VAL A 385 -20.95 -9.14 3.58
N GLY A 386 -21.08 -10.40 4.01
CA GLY A 386 -22.36 -11.06 4.25
C GLY A 386 -22.52 -12.35 3.45
N PRO A 387 -23.73 -12.74 3.01
CA PRO A 387 -23.96 -14.04 2.40
C PRO A 387 -23.30 -14.18 1.01
N PRO A 388 -22.98 -15.41 0.55
CA PRO A 388 -22.32 -15.64 -0.74
C PRO A 388 -23.04 -15.00 -1.94
N LYS A 389 -24.38 -14.97 -1.92
CA LYS A 389 -25.19 -14.31 -2.97
C LYS A 389 -24.92 -12.81 -3.08
N LEU A 390 -24.70 -12.13 -1.95
CA LEU A 390 -24.36 -10.71 -1.94
C LEU A 390 -22.96 -10.49 -2.49
N CYS A 391 -22.02 -11.37 -2.15
CA CYS A 391 -20.66 -11.33 -2.70
C CYS A 391 -20.67 -11.50 -4.23
N CYS A 392 -21.38 -12.50 -4.76
CA CYS A 392 -21.56 -12.66 -6.21
C CYS A 392 -22.17 -11.42 -6.87
N LEU A 393 -23.17 -10.82 -6.22
CA LEU A 393 -23.81 -9.63 -6.76
C LEU A 393 -22.85 -8.44 -6.81
N LEU A 394 -22.03 -8.25 -5.77
CA LEU A 394 -21.02 -7.20 -5.73
C LEU A 394 -20.00 -7.37 -6.88
N VAL A 395 -19.49 -8.58 -7.08
CA VAL A 395 -18.58 -8.89 -8.20
C VAL A 395 -19.27 -8.61 -9.53
N ASN A 396 -20.50 -9.10 -9.72
CA ASN A 396 -21.26 -8.87 -10.95
C ASN A 396 -21.47 -7.36 -11.23
N ARG A 397 -21.80 -6.56 -10.21
CA ARG A 397 -21.95 -5.10 -10.36
C ARG A 397 -20.63 -4.44 -10.77
N ALA A 398 -19.52 -4.83 -10.15
CA ALA A 398 -18.20 -4.32 -10.53
C ALA A 398 -17.85 -4.68 -11.98
N CYS A 399 -18.08 -5.94 -12.39
CA CYS A 399 -17.86 -6.41 -13.76
C CYS A 399 -18.70 -5.63 -14.78
N VAL A 400 -20.00 -5.42 -14.51
CA VAL A 400 -20.88 -4.65 -15.40
C VAL A 400 -20.38 -3.21 -15.55
N GLU A 401 -19.99 -2.54 -14.47
CA GLU A 401 -19.46 -1.17 -14.56
C GLU A 401 -18.14 -1.11 -15.35
N VAL A 402 -17.27 -2.12 -15.22
CA VAL A 402 -16.04 -2.21 -16.04
C VAL A 402 -16.38 -2.32 -17.53
N ARG A 403 -17.30 -3.20 -17.88
CA ARG A 403 -17.75 -3.37 -19.27
C ARG A 403 -18.33 -2.09 -19.82
N MET A 404 -19.32 -1.52 -19.14
CA MET A 404 -19.98 -0.29 -19.58
C MET A 404 -19.00 0.87 -19.68
N GLY A 405 -18.10 1.03 -18.69
CA GLY A 405 -17.14 2.13 -18.66
C GLY A 405 -16.08 2.05 -19.76
N LEU A 406 -15.66 0.85 -20.17
CA LEU A 406 -14.61 0.65 -21.17
C LEU A 406 -15.12 0.40 -22.59
N GLU A 407 -16.32 -0.16 -22.76
CA GLU A 407 -16.93 -0.42 -24.08
C GLU A 407 -17.58 0.85 -24.67
N GLU A 408 -18.13 1.75 -23.85
CA GLU A 408 -18.85 2.94 -24.34
C GLU A 408 -17.94 4.10 -24.76
N TYR A 409 -16.69 4.15 -24.28
CA TYR A 409 -15.80 5.32 -24.44
C TYR A 409 -14.46 4.95 -25.08
N PRO A 410 -13.99 5.67 -26.13
CA PRO A 410 -12.61 5.54 -26.59
C PRO A 410 -11.64 5.90 -25.45
N ALA A 411 -10.48 5.25 -25.41
CA ALA A 411 -9.51 5.33 -24.31
C ALA A 411 -9.11 6.76 -23.85
N THR A 412 -9.33 7.78 -24.68
CA THR A 412 -9.02 9.19 -24.42
C THR A 412 -10.11 10.00 -23.70
N HIS A 413 -11.27 9.43 -23.36
CA HIS A 413 -12.43 10.20 -22.87
C HIS A 413 -12.89 9.93 -21.43
N LEU A 414 -12.16 9.13 -20.64
CA LEU A 414 -12.56 8.79 -19.27
C LEU A 414 -12.32 9.95 -18.29
N SER A 415 -13.35 10.36 -17.56
CA SER A 415 -13.22 11.36 -16.49
C SER A 415 -12.48 10.78 -15.26
N PRO A 416 -11.83 11.62 -14.43
CA PRO A 416 -11.14 11.14 -13.23
C PRO A 416 -12.04 10.38 -12.26
N VAL A 417 -13.32 10.76 -12.18
CA VAL A 417 -14.32 10.07 -11.33
C VAL A 417 -14.58 8.67 -11.87
N GLN A 418 -14.75 8.51 -13.19
CA GLN A 418 -14.91 7.19 -13.81
C GLN A 418 -13.67 6.32 -13.61
N GLN A 419 -12.47 6.86 -13.81
CA GLN A 419 -11.23 6.13 -13.56
C GLN A 419 -11.14 5.61 -12.12
N GLN A 420 -11.56 6.43 -11.14
CA GLN A 420 -11.61 6.01 -9.73
C GLN A 420 -12.60 4.87 -9.50
N VAL A 421 -13.80 4.97 -10.06
CA VAL A 421 -14.83 3.92 -9.94
C VAL A 421 -14.34 2.62 -10.58
N LEU A 422 -13.82 2.68 -11.81
CA LEU A 422 -13.29 1.52 -12.51
C LEU A 422 -12.11 0.87 -11.78
N SER A 423 -11.22 1.69 -11.20
CA SER A 423 -10.12 1.19 -10.37
C SER A 423 -10.61 0.46 -9.12
N ALA A 424 -11.69 0.94 -8.50
CA ALA A 424 -12.34 0.24 -7.38
C ALA A 424 -12.99 -1.08 -7.85
N CYS A 425 -13.61 -1.10 -9.03
CA CYS A 425 -14.16 -2.32 -9.62
C CYS A 425 -13.06 -3.36 -9.88
N TYR A 426 -11.91 -2.96 -10.42
CA TYR A 426 -10.76 -3.84 -10.57
C TYR A 426 -10.33 -4.45 -9.24
N ARG A 427 -10.27 -3.65 -8.16
CA ARG A 427 -9.93 -4.18 -6.84
C ARG A 427 -10.96 -5.20 -6.32
N ILE A 428 -12.26 -4.99 -6.54
CA ILE A 428 -13.30 -5.97 -6.20
C ILE A 428 -13.11 -7.27 -6.98
N MET A 429 -12.81 -7.17 -8.29
CA MET A 429 -12.57 -8.33 -9.15
C MET A 429 -11.32 -9.10 -8.70
N GLU A 430 -10.21 -8.41 -8.42
CA GLU A 430 -8.98 -9.00 -7.89
C GLU A 430 -9.21 -9.69 -6.54
N ALA A 431 -9.90 -9.05 -5.61
CA ALA A 431 -10.22 -9.65 -4.32
C ALA A 431 -11.05 -10.94 -4.49
N ALA A 432 -11.91 -11.02 -5.50
CA ALA A 432 -12.68 -12.22 -5.80
C ALA A 432 -11.79 -13.36 -6.32
N MET A 433 -10.81 -13.04 -7.19
CA MET A 433 -9.83 -14.00 -7.70
C MET A 433 -8.90 -14.51 -6.59
N GLU A 434 -8.34 -13.60 -5.77
CA GLU A 434 -7.48 -13.93 -4.62
C GLU A 434 -8.16 -14.94 -3.66
N GLN A 435 -9.45 -14.73 -3.40
CA GLN A 435 -10.25 -15.60 -2.54
C GLN A 435 -10.59 -16.95 -3.19
N ALA A 436 -10.69 -17.01 -4.51
CA ALA A 436 -10.91 -18.28 -5.22
C ALA A 436 -9.66 -19.18 -5.14
N CYS A 437 -8.47 -18.58 -5.29
CA CYS A 437 -7.20 -19.33 -5.30
C CYS A 437 -6.74 -19.74 -3.89
N SER A 438 -7.02 -18.94 -2.87
CA SER A 438 -6.67 -19.25 -1.47
C SER A 438 -7.41 -20.47 -0.89
N GLN A 439 -8.45 -20.99 -1.56
CA GLN A 439 -9.24 -22.15 -1.10
C GLN A 439 -8.48 -23.49 -1.20
N GLY A 440 -7.37 -23.55 -1.93
CA GLY A 440 -6.58 -24.78 -2.09
C GLY A 440 -5.72 -25.16 -0.88
N LEU A 441 -5.45 -24.23 0.05
CA LEU A 441 -4.44 -24.41 1.10
C LEU A 441 -5.00 -24.68 2.51
N VAL A 442 -6.30 -24.47 2.76
CA VAL A 442 -6.90 -24.65 4.09
C VAL A 442 -8.14 -25.55 4.00
N GLN A 443 -7.90 -26.87 3.95
CA GLN A 443 -8.91 -27.86 4.33
C GLN A 443 -8.75 -28.21 5.81
N ASP A 444 -8.90 -27.23 6.70
CA ASP A 444 -9.06 -27.50 8.12
C ASP A 444 -10.53 -27.32 8.50
N THR A 445 -11.20 -28.43 8.82
CA THR A 445 -12.67 -28.52 8.99
C THR A 445 -13.22 -27.74 10.20
N ALA A 446 -12.35 -27.03 10.93
CA ALA A 446 -12.68 -26.29 12.15
C ALA A 446 -12.75 -24.76 11.98
N GLN A 447 -12.36 -24.18 10.83
CA GLN A 447 -12.46 -22.73 10.60
C GLN A 447 -13.80 -22.32 9.96
N PRO A 448 -14.38 -21.16 10.35
CA PRO A 448 -15.60 -20.66 9.74
C PRO A 448 -15.36 -20.39 8.25
N GLN A 449 -16.15 -21.04 7.39
CA GLN A 449 -16.14 -20.84 5.94
C GLN A 449 -16.34 -19.35 5.63
N THR A 450 -15.40 -18.73 4.91
CA THR A 450 -15.55 -17.33 4.48
C THR A 450 -16.72 -17.20 3.50
N ALA A 451 -17.27 -15.99 3.35
CA ALA A 451 -18.50 -15.74 2.59
C ALA A 451 -18.46 -16.21 1.12
N ILE A 452 -17.29 -16.25 0.48
CA ILE A 452 -17.10 -16.75 -0.89
C ILE A 452 -16.75 -18.26 -0.94
N SER A 453 -16.22 -18.83 0.15
CA SER A 453 -15.95 -20.27 0.25
C SER A 453 -17.22 -21.14 0.31
N GLY A 454 -18.40 -20.52 0.49
CA GLY A 454 -19.71 -21.19 0.46
C GLY A 454 -20.43 -21.16 -0.89
N LEU A 455 -19.77 -20.80 -1.99
CA LEU A 455 -20.40 -20.73 -3.32
C LEU A 455 -20.69 -22.12 -3.90
N SER A 456 -21.88 -22.26 -4.49
CA SER A 456 -22.17 -23.45 -5.31
C SER A 456 -21.38 -23.40 -6.62
N LEU A 457 -21.10 -24.57 -7.21
CA LEU A 457 -20.41 -24.67 -8.49
C LEU A 457 -21.12 -23.89 -9.62
N GLN A 458 -22.46 -23.79 -9.57
CA GLN A 458 -23.21 -22.94 -10.50
C GLN A 458 -22.92 -21.45 -10.29
N GLN A 459 -22.83 -21.00 -9.04
CA GLN A 459 -22.52 -19.61 -8.72
C GLN A 459 -21.08 -19.27 -9.10
N SER A 460 -20.12 -20.16 -8.84
CA SER A 460 -18.72 -19.96 -9.26
C SER A 460 -18.59 -19.83 -10.77
N ARG A 461 -19.31 -20.67 -11.54
CA ARG A 461 -19.35 -20.53 -13.02
C ARG A 461 -19.97 -19.22 -13.48
N GLN A 462 -21.01 -18.75 -12.81
CA GLN A 462 -21.62 -17.46 -13.14
C GLN A 462 -20.66 -16.29 -12.86
N VAL A 463 -19.95 -16.33 -11.73
CA VAL A 463 -18.94 -15.33 -11.39
C VAL A 463 -17.80 -15.33 -12.40
N LEU A 464 -17.32 -16.51 -12.81
CA LEU A 464 -16.30 -16.64 -13.85
C LEU A 464 -16.77 -16.03 -15.18
N GLY A 465 -18.01 -16.30 -15.60
CA GLY A 465 -18.56 -15.74 -16.84
C GLY A 465 -18.63 -14.21 -16.84
N VAL A 466 -19.05 -13.58 -15.74
CA VAL A 466 -19.10 -12.10 -15.68
C VAL A 466 -17.70 -11.48 -15.57
N LEU A 467 -16.75 -12.17 -14.95
CA LEU A 467 -15.33 -11.75 -14.93
C LEU A 467 -14.74 -11.83 -16.33
N GLU A 468 -15.00 -12.91 -17.07
CA GLU A 468 -14.55 -13.09 -18.46
C GLU A 468 -15.05 -11.94 -19.35
N GLU A 469 -16.34 -11.60 -19.27
CA GLU A 469 -16.89 -10.47 -20.03
C GLU A 469 -16.23 -9.13 -19.65
N ALA A 470 -15.94 -8.91 -18.36
CA ALA A 470 -15.25 -7.70 -17.89
C ALA A 470 -13.80 -7.64 -18.37
N PHE A 471 -13.05 -8.74 -18.32
CA PHE A 471 -11.68 -8.79 -18.81
C PHE A 471 -11.61 -8.70 -20.34
N SER A 472 -12.62 -9.17 -21.07
CA SER A 472 -12.76 -8.89 -22.50
C SER A 472 -12.80 -7.38 -22.78
N ALA A 473 -13.56 -6.61 -21.99
CA ALA A 473 -13.59 -5.15 -22.11
C ALA A 473 -12.25 -4.49 -21.73
N VAL A 474 -11.55 -5.01 -20.72
CA VAL A 474 -10.19 -4.56 -20.36
C VAL A 474 -9.20 -4.81 -21.51
N ILE A 475 -9.22 -6.00 -22.12
CA ILE A 475 -8.38 -6.32 -23.27
C ILE A 475 -8.69 -5.36 -24.43
N TYR A 476 -9.97 -5.16 -24.74
CA TYR A 476 -10.40 -4.22 -25.79
C TYR A 476 -9.91 -2.79 -25.53
N TYR A 477 -9.97 -2.31 -24.29
CA TYR A 477 -9.42 -1.02 -23.90
C TYR A 477 -7.91 -0.98 -24.15
N LEU A 478 -7.15 -1.94 -23.62
CA LEU A 478 -5.68 -1.98 -23.74
C LEU A 478 -5.20 -2.06 -25.20
N GLN A 479 -5.95 -2.73 -26.08
CA GLN A 479 -5.66 -2.79 -27.52
C GLN A 479 -5.75 -1.42 -28.21
N GLN A 480 -6.53 -0.49 -27.68
CA GLN A 480 -6.72 0.85 -28.26
C GLN A 480 -5.70 1.87 -27.76
N VAL A 481 -4.99 1.59 -26.65
CA VAL A 481 -4.12 2.57 -26.02
C VAL A 481 -2.79 2.67 -26.76
N GLY A 482 -2.48 3.88 -27.22
CA GLY A 482 -1.19 4.20 -27.85
C GLY A 482 -0.04 4.39 -26.85
N GLN A 483 1.19 4.33 -27.35
CA GLN A 483 2.41 4.45 -26.54
C GLN A 483 2.53 5.77 -25.76
N SER A 484 1.87 6.84 -26.21
CA SER A 484 1.85 8.14 -25.55
C SER A 484 1.19 8.14 -24.17
N HIS A 485 0.39 7.12 -23.84
CA HIS A 485 -0.35 7.01 -22.59
C HIS A 485 0.31 6.05 -21.58
N HIS A 486 1.52 5.55 -21.84
CA HIS A 486 2.17 4.55 -20.98
C HIS A 486 2.43 5.00 -19.53
N GLY A 487 2.48 6.31 -19.28
CA GLY A 487 2.61 6.91 -17.94
C GLY A 487 1.28 7.16 -17.21
N ASP A 488 0.13 6.82 -17.80
CA ASP A 488 -1.19 6.99 -17.19
C ASP A 488 -1.41 5.98 -16.04
N PRO A 489 -1.68 6.42 -14.80
CA PRO A 489 -1.99 5.52 -13.69
C PRO A 489 -3.18 4.59 -13.92
N PHE A 490 -4.19 5.04 -14.67
CA PHE A 490 -5.37 4.21 -14.95
C PHE A 490 -5.05 3.08 -15.92
N LEU A 491 -4.18 3.34 -16.91
CA LEU A 491 -3.65 2.30 -17.80
C LEU A 491 -2.90 1.24 -17.00
N PHE A 492 -2.05 1.68 -16.08
CA PHE A 492 -1.31 0.78 -15.20
C PHE A 492 -2.25 -0.08 -14.33
N ALA A 493 -3.29 0.53 -13.73
CA ALA A 493 -4.29 -0.22 -12.95
C ALA A 493 -5.02 -1.28 -13.80
N SER A 494 -5.36 -0.94 -15.05
CA SER A 494 -6.00 -1.86 -16.00
C SER A 494 -5.07 -3.01 -16.39
N PHE A 495 -3.80 -2.69 -16.69
CA PHE A 495 -2.75 -3.67 -16.97
C PHE A 495 -2.53 -4.62 -15.79
N ARG A 496 -2.43 -4.08 -14.56
CA ARG A 496 -2.24 -4.86 -13.32
C ARG A 496 -3.40 -5.83 -13.08
N SER A 497 -4.63 -5.33 -13.19
CA SER A 497 -5.83 -6.14 -13.01
C SER A 497 -5.90 -7.28 -14.03
N LEU A 498 -5.55 -7.02 -15.30
CA LEU A 498 -5.48 -8.06 -16.31
C LEU A 498 -4.37 -9.08 -16.02
N CYS A 499 -3.19 -8.63 -15.60
CA CYS A 499 -2.11 -9.54 -15.24
C CYS A 499 -2.49 -10.45 -14.07
N ALA A 500 -3.24 -9.93 -13.08
CA ALA A 500 -3.76 -10.74 -11.97
C ALA A 500 -4.75 -11.81 -12.47
N TRP A 501 -5.60 -11.50 -13.45
CA TRP A 501 -6.46 -12.50 -14.08
C TRP A 501 -5.66 -13.57 -14.84
N LEU A 502 -4.71 -13.15 -15.68
CA LEU A 502 -3.89 -14.07 -16.48
C LEU A 502 -2.93 -14.93 -15.64
N ALA A 503 -2.66 -14.53 -14.40
CA ALA A 503 -1.92 -15.36 -13.46
C ALA A 503 -2.72 -16.59 -13.01
N GLU A 504 -4.05 -16.48 -12.96
CA GLU A 504 -4.93 -17.52 -12.39
C GLU A 504 -5.77 -18.24 -13.46
N GLU A 505 -6.07 -17.58 -14.59
CA GLU A 505 -6.95 -18.08 -15.64
C GLU A 505 -6.38 -17.78 -17.03
N THR A 506 -5.87 -18.83 -17.70
CA THR A 506 -5.34 -18.75 -19.08
C THR A 506 -6.17 -19.51 -20.11
N SER A 507 -7.28 -20.14 -19.70
CA SER A 507 -8.14 -20.94 -20.57
C SER A 507 -9.21 -20.13 -21.30
N CYS A 508 -9.69 -19.04 -20.71
CA CYS A 508 -10.62 -18.09 -21.33
C CYS A 508 -9.89 -17.05 -22.21
N LEU A 509 -10.59 -16.49 -23.20
CA LEU A 509 -10.12 -15.36 -24.04
C LEU A 509 -8.75 -15.59 -24.73
N LYS A 510 -8.42 -16.84 -25.08
CA LYS A 510 -7.07 -17.20 -25.55
C LYS A 510 -6.61 -16.39 -26.76
N GLU A 511 -7.47 -16.27 -27.77
CA GLU A 511 -7.11 -15.58 -29.01
C GLU A 511 -6.92 -14.08 -28.77
N GLU A 512 -7.78 -13.49 -27.94
CA GLU A 512 -7.71 -12.08 -27.54
C GLU A 512 -6.45 -11.79 -26.73
N VAL A 513 -6.08 -12.69 -25.80
CA VAL A 513 -4.86 -12.59 -25.01
C VAL A 513 -3.62 -12.72 -25.90
N ILE A 514 -3.59 -13.71 -26.81
CA ILE A 514 -2.50 -13.90 -27.77
C ILE A 514 -2.32 -12.64 -28.64
N ALA A 515 -3.43 -12.05 -29.11
CA ALA A 515 -3.42 -10.82 -29.87
C ALA A 515 -2.92 -9.60 -29.06
N LEU A 516 -3.13 -9.60 -27.74
CA LEU A 516 -2.68 -8.53 -26.83
C LEU A 516 -1.21 -8.69 -26.38
N LEU A 517 -0.59 -9.87 -26.50
CA LEU A 517 0.80 -10.11 -26.04
C LEU A 517 1.82 -9.06 -26.53
N PRO A 518 1.81 -8.61 -27.80
CA PRO A 518 2.72 -7.55 -28.25
C PRO A 518 2.59 -6.27 -27.43
N PHE A 519 1.36 -5.88 -27.03
CA PHE A 519 1.14 -4.73 -26.17
C PHE A 519 1.68 -4.99 -24.77
N LEU A 520 1.34 -6.11 -24.13
CA LEU A 520 1.77 -6.41 -22.75
C LEU A 520 3.29 -6.45 -22.60
N ILE A 521 3.97 -7.12 -23.54
CA ILE A 521 5.44 -7.23 -23.55
C ILE A 521 6.07 -5.85 -23.78
N ASN A 522 5.59 -5.07 -24.76
CA ASN A 522 6.16 -3.75 -25.03
C ASN A 522 5.89 -2.75 -23.91
N TYR A 523 4.72 -2.82 -23.26
CA TYR A 523 4.40 -1.99 -22.09
C TYR A 523 5.37 -2.30 -20.94
N ALA A 524 5.52 -3.58 -20.58
CA ALA A 524 6.40 -3.99 -19.50
C ALA A 524 7.88 -3.72 -19.82
N LYS A 525 8.29 -3.94 -21.07
CA LYS A 525 9.64 -3.60 -21.57
C LYS A 525 9.92 -2.10 -21.50
N GLY A 526 8.96 -1.27 -21.90
CA GLY A 526 9.09 0.19 -21.85
C GLY A 526 9.34 0.72 -20.44
N HIS A 527 8.65 0.15 -19.44
CA HIS A 527 8.89 0.46 -18.03
C HIS A 527 10.24 -0.11 -17.53
N LEU A 528 10.60 -1.32 -17.95
CA LEU A 528 11.84 -1.96 -17.50
C LEU A 528 13.12 -1.32 -18.09
N GLU A 529 13.06 -0.80 -19.33
CA GLU A 529 14.20 -0.22 -20.06
C GLU A 529 14.21 1.31 -20.10
N GLY A 530 13.06 1.97 -19.92
CA GLY A 530 12.95 3.42 -20.09
C GLY A 530 13.71 4.20 -19.01
N GLU A 531 14.62 5.09 -19.41
CA GLU A 531 15.30 6.07 -18.53
C GLU A 531 14.49 7.37 -18.32
N GLY A 532 13.33 7.51 -18.97
CA GLY A 532 12.54 8.75 -19.02
C GLY A 532 11.86 9.18 -17.70
N PRO A 533 11.57 10.49 -17.52
CA PRO A 533 11.06 11.05 -16.28
C PRO A 533 9.55 10.83 -16.15
N ASP A 534 9.11 9.59 -15.91
CA ASP A 534 7.73 9.30 -15.46
C ASP A 534 7.54 9.67 -13.98
N LYS A 535 7.80 10.95 -13.69
CA LYS A 535 7.50 11.57 -12.39
C LYS A 535 6.01 11.44 -12.06
N GLY A 536 5.12 11.46 -13.06
CA GLY A 536 3.68 11.38 -12.86
C GLY A 536 3.21 10.06 -12.24
N LEU A 537 3.60 8.92 -12.84
CA LEU A 537 3.24 7.59 -12.33
C LEU A 537 3.93 7.29 -11.00
N SER A 538 5.22 7.60 -10.87
CA SER A 538 5.95 7.42 -9.60
C SER A 538 5.44 8.32 -8.46
N ASP A 539 5.05 9.57 -8.76
CA ASP A 539 4.39 10.46 -7.78
C ASP A 539 2.96 9.99 -7.45
N TRP A 540 2.22 9.40 -8.40
CA TRP A 540 0.90 8.83 -8.13
C TRP A 540 0.99 7.58 -7.25
N MET A 541 1.94 6.68 -7.55
CA MET A 541 2.14 5.44 -6.80
C MET A 541 2.71 5.70 -5.39
N SER A 542 3.61 6.68 -5.23
CA SER A 542 4.05 7.11 -3.90
C SER A 542 2.93 7.74 -3.05
N LYS A 543 1.85 8.23 -3.68
CA LYS A 543 0.63 8.69 -2.99
C LYS A 543 -0.32 7.54 -2.61
N MET A 544 -0.32 6.44 -3.35
CA MET A 544 -1.25 5.32 -3.17
C MET A 544 -0.66 4.12 -2.41
N SER A 545 0.67 4.05 -2.28
CA SER A 545 1.35 2.98 -1.53
C SER A 545 0.88 2.94 -0.08
N VAL A 546 0.12 1.89 0.21
CA VAL A 546 -0.36 1.50 1.51
C VAL A 546 0.23 0.11 1.77
N SER A 547 1.03 0.03 2.83
CA SER A 547 1.55 -1.18 3.48
C SER A 547 3.00 -1.62 3.18
N ASP A 548 3.73 -1.56 4.28
CA ASP A 548 4.62 -2.55 4.89
C ASP A 548 5.99 -2.91 4.26
N ALA A 549 7.02 -2.44 4.96
CA ALA A 549 8.43 -2.68 4.72
C ALA A 549 8.88 -4.14 4.98
N THR A 550 7.95 -5.10 5.00
CA THR A 550 8.26 -6.49 5.30
C THR A 550 8.60 -7.30 4.05
N GLN A 551 8.13 -6.94 2.83
CA GLN A 551 8.59 -7.62 1.58
C GLN A 551 8.71 -6.77 0.29
N GLY A 552 8.49 -5.46 0.30
CA GLY A 552 8.73 -4.66 -0.91
C GLY A 552 8.71 -3.17 -0.63
N GLY A 553 9.83 -2.48 -0.88
CA GLY A 553 9.90 -1.02 -0.75
C GLY A 553 8.94 -0.30 -1.71
N ALA A 554 8.83 1.02 -1.55
CA ALA A 554 8.14 1.90 -2.48
C ALA A 554 8.46 1.51 -3.93
N TRP A 555 7.39 1.30 -4.71
CA TRP A 555 7.42 0.79 -6.08
C TRP A 555 8.59 1.33 -6.91
N SER A 556 9.31 0.43 -7.59
CA SER A 556 10.33 0.78 -8.58
C SER A 556 9.76 0.63 -9.99
N ARG A 557 10.39 1.29 -10.97
CA ARG A 557 10.05 1.22 -12.40
C ARG A 557 9.96 -0.22 -12.95
N GLU A 558 10.49 -1.21 -12.22
CA GLU A 558 10.57 -2.63 -12.59
C GLU A 558 9.29 -3.43 -12.29
N ASP A 559 8.33 -2.84 -11.57
CA ASP A 559 7.20 -3.58 -11.03
C ASP A 559 6.17 -3.98 -12.10
N ALA A 560 6.00 -3.24 -13.20
CA ALA A 560 5.10 -3.65 -14.30
C ALA A 560 5.46 -5.03 -14.88
N PHE A 561 6.75 -5.32 -15.05
CA PHE A 561 7.18 -6.64 -15.51
C PHE A 561 6.90 -7.72 -14.46
N ARG A 562 7.00 -7.40 -13.16
CA ARG A 562 6.72 -8.34 -12.06
C ARG A 562 5.27 -8.79 -12.04
N TYR A 563 4.32 -7.92 -12.35
CA TYR A 563 2.91 -8.33 -12.48
C TYR A 563 2.68 -9.27 -13.66
N LEU A 564 3.43 -9.10 -14.75
CA LEU A 564 3.27 -9.93 -15.95
C LEU A 564 3.92 -11.31 -15.81
N LEU A 565 4.88 -11.49 -14.90
CA LEU A 565 5.66 -12.74 -14.78
C LEU A 565 4.83 -14.00 -14.51
N PRO A 566 3.85 -14.01 -13.57
CA PRO A 566 3.00 -15.19 -13.36
C PRO A 566 2.26 -15.60 -14.64
N ALA A 567 1.66 -14.64 -15.36
CA ALA A 567 1.02 -14.89 -16.64
C ALA A 567 2.00 -15.47 -17.67
N LEU A 568 3.23 -14.92 -17.77
CA LEU A 568 4.25 -15.46 -18.67
C LEU A 568 4.66 -16.89 -18.33
N CYS A 569 4.62 -17.28 -17.05
CA CYS A 569 4.92 -18.65 -16.63
C CYS A 569 3.91 -19.64 -17.22
N HIS A 570 2.62 -19.28 -17.23
CA HIS A 570 1.59 -20.11 -17.87
C HIS A 570 1.64 -20.04 -19.40
N LEU A 571 1.70 -18.83 -19.96
CA LEU A 571 1.66 -18.59 -21.40
C LEU A 571 2.88 -19.16 -22.14
N SER A 572 4.05 -19.25 -21.49
CA SER A 572 5.23 -19.89 -22.10
C SER A 572 5.11 -21.42 -22.19
N ALA A 573 4.25 -22.05 -21.39
CA ALA A 573 4.01 -23.48 -21.44
C ALA A 573 3.09 -23.89 -22.61
N GLU A 574 2.20 -23.01 -23.05
CA GLU A 574 1.25 -23.26 -24.14
C GLU A 574 1.84 -22.93 -25.52
N GLU A 575 1.62 -23.79 -26.53
CA GLU A 575 2.23 -23.66 -27.87
C GLU A 575 1.89 -22.34 -28.58
N GLY A 576 0.61 -21.98 -28.67
CA GLY A 576 0.15 -20.77 -29.37
C GLY A 576 0.79 -19.47 -28.85
N PRO A 577 0.57 -19.10 -27.57
CA PRO A 577 1.20 -17.91 -27.00
C PRO A 577 2.73 -18.00 -26.98
N ARG A 578 3.34 -19.19 -26.74
CA ARG A 578 4.80 -19.35 -26.77
C ARG A 578 5.41 -18.89 -28.10
N GLN A 579 4.82 -19.23 -29.25
CA GLN A 579 5.34 -18.79 -30.54
C GLN A 579 5.33 -17.25 -30.69
N VAL A 580 4.31 -16.58 -30.17
CA VAL A 580 4.26 -15.11 -30.15
C VAL A 580 5.31 -14.54 -29.20
N LEU A 581 5.48 -15.11 -28.00
CA LEU A 581 6.49 -14.68 -27.03
C LEU A 581 7.92 -14.80 -27.59
N LEU A 582 8.20 -15.86 -28.36
CA LEU A 582 9.48 -16.03 -29.07
C LEU A 582 9.66 -14.96 -30.15
N GLY A 583 8.60 -14.62 -30.90
CA GLY A 583 8.64 -13.55 -31.90
C GLY A 583 8.88 -12.15 -31.31
N LEU A 584 8.54 -11.96 -30.03
CA LEU A 584 8.73 -10.71 -29.28
C LEU A 584 10.05 -10.63 -28.50
N ASP A 585 10.92 -11.64 -28.62
CA ASP A 585 12.19 -11.73 -27.87
C ASP A 585 12.01 -11.71 -26.34
N THR A 586 10.90 -12.31 -25.87
CA THR A 586 10.58 -12.42 -24.44
C THR A 586 11.66 -13.17 -23.63
N PRO A 587 12.32 -14.23 -24.15
CA PRO A 587 13.43 -14.86 -23.44
C PRO A 587 14.56 -13.88 -23.10
N ALA A 588 14.97 -13.02 -24.03
CA ALA A 588 16.00 -12.01 -23.76
C ALA A 588 15.55 -11.00 -22.69
N LEU A 589 14.27 -10.60 -22.71
CA LEU A 589 13.69 -9.73 -21.68
C LEU A 589 13.73 -10.35 -20.29
N LEU A 590 13.38 -11.64 -20.17
CA LEU A 590 13.45 -12.41 -18.91
C LEU A 590 14.89 -12.54 -18.40
N VAL A 591 15.85 -12.81 -19.30
CA VAL A 591 17.26 -12.89 -18.95
C VAL A 591 17.77 -11.53 -18.46
N GLY A 592 17.49 -10.44 -19.18
CA GLY A 592 17.88 -9.09 -18.78
C GLY A 592 17.26 -8.68 -17.43
N PHE A 593 16.01 -9.10 -17.16
CA PHE A 593 15.40 -8.94 -15.84
C PHE A 593 16.20 -9.67 -14.75
N LEU A 594 16.49 -10.97 -14.94
CA LEU A 594 17.27 -11.76 -13.97
C LEU A 594 18.67 -11.18 -13.73
N GLU A 595 19.35 -10.70 -14.76
CA GLU A 595 20.67 -10.06 -14.65
C GLU A 595 20.61 -8.80 -13.78
N ARG A 596 19.64 -7.91 -14.01
CA ARG A 596 19.46 -6.69 -13.20
C ARG A 596 19.14 -7.02 -11.74
N ARG A 597 18.20 -7.94 -11.51
CA ARG A 597 17.78 -8.34 -10.14
C ARG A 597 18.92 -9.03 -9.38
N TRP A 598 19.66 -9.91 -10.05
CA TRP A 598 20.85 -10.52 -9.47
C TRP A 598 21.94 -9.49 -9.15
N GLY A 599 22.18 -8.53 -10.05
CA GLY A 599 23.11 -7.41 -9.82
C GLY A 599 22.74 -6.59 -8.59
N ALA A 600 21.45 -6.25 -8.43
CA ALA A 600 20.95 -5.53 -7.26
C ALA A 600 21.09 -6.34 -5.95
N LEU A 601 20.80 -7.64 -6.01
CA LEU A 601 20.96 -8.56 -4.87
C LEU A 601 22.43 -8.73 -4.45
N ARG A 602 23.37 -8.66 -5.41
CA ARG A 602 24.82 -8.70 -5.15
C ARG A 602 25.34 -7.38 -4.58
N GLY A 603 24.80 -6.25 -5.02
CA GLY A 603 25.20 -4.90 -4.57
C GLY A 603 24.79 -4.56 -3.13
N ARG A 604 23.73 -5.19 -2.59
CA ARG A 604 23.34 -5.08 -1.17
C ARG A 604 24.27 -5.93 -0.29
N GLY A 605 25.43 -5.39 0.06
CA GLY A 605 26.37 -6.04 0.98
C GLY A 605 25.75 -6.36 2.35
N GLY A 606 25.98 -7.58 2.85
CA GLY A 606 25.81 -7.97 4.26
C GLY A 606 24.38 -8.11 4.82
N GLY A 607 23.37 -7.48 4.21
CA GLY A 607 21.97 -7.71 4.58
C GLY A 607 21.50 -9.09 4.12
N ALA A 608 20.71 -9.79 4.94
CA ALA A 608 20.04 -11.02 4.52
C ALA A 608 19.23 -10.70 3.25
N GLY A 609 19.67 -11.22 2.09
CA GLY A 609 18.95 -11.02 0.84
C GLY A 609 17.51 -11.47 1.02
N THR A 610 16.57 -10.55 0.87
CA THR A 610 15.15 -10.84 0.92
C THR A 610 14.81 -11.71 -0.29
N ARG A 611 14.09 -12.81 -0.07
CA ARG A 611 13.56 -13.67 -1.13
C ARG A 611 12.81 -12.79 -2.14
N ASP A 612 13.00 -13.05 -3.42
CA ASP A 612 12.33 -12.33 -4.50
C ASP A 612 11.63 -13.34 -5.42
N PRO A 613 10.34 -13.66 -5.15
CA PRO A 613 9.59 -14.64 -5.92
C PRO A 613 9.54 -14.31 -7.42
N SER A 614 9.65 -13.03 -7.80
CA SER A 614 9.68 -12.63 -9.21
C SER A 614 10.88 -13.22 -9.96
N MET A 615 12.03 -13.40 -9.31
CA MET A 615 13.17 -14.09 -9.94
C MET A 615 12.89 -15.59 -10.14
N GLU A 616 12.21 -16.21 -9.18
CA GLU A 616 11.83 -17.63 -9.23
C GLU A 616 10.84 -17.87 -10.37
N THR A 617 9.78 -17.07 -10.48
CA THR A 617 8.81 -17.15 -11.58
C THR A 617 9.44 -16.88 -12.95
N ALA A 618 10.39 -15.94 -13.04
CA ALA A 618 11.13 -15.70 -14.29
C ALA A 618 11.97 -16.91 -14.71
N CYS A 619 12.57 -17.63 -13.75
CA CYS A 619 13.24 -18.91 -14.02
C CYS A 619 12.27 -19.98 -14.50
N SER A 620 11.08 -20.09 -13.90
CA SER A 620 10.04 -21.03 -14.33
C SER A 620 9.60 -20.76 -15.77
N SER A 621 9.39 -19.50 -16.15
CA SER A 621 9.10 -19.12 -17.55
C SER A 621 10.24 -19.50 -18.50
N LEU A 622 11.50 -19.25 -18.13
CA LEU A 622 12.67 -19.64 -18.91
C LEU A 622 12.83 -21.16 -19.03
N LEU A 623 12.44 -21.90 -17.98
CA LEU A 623 12.46 -23.35 -17.96
C LEU A 623 11.50 -23.94 -19.00
N ASN A 624 10.31 -23.35 -19.20
CA ASN A 624 9.38 -23.75 -20.26
C ASN A 624 10.05 -23.66 -21.64
N PHE A 625 10.69 -22.53 -21.97
CA PHE A 625 11.43 -22.40 -23.23
C PHE A 625 12.61 -23.38 -23.31
N ALA A 626 13.33 -23.62 -22.22
CA ALA A 626 14.43 -24.59 -22.18
C ALA A 626 13.95 -26.03 -22.47
N ILE A 627 12.73 -26.37 -22.05
CA ILE A 627 12.12 -27.69 -22.27
C ILE A 627 11.60 -27.81 -23.70
N THR A 628 10.84 -26.82 -24.18
CA THR A 628 10.06 -26.95 -25.43
C THR A 628 10.82 -26.48 -26.67
N GLU A 629 11.76 -25.53 -26.55
CA GLU A 629 12.41 -24.84 -27.67
C GLU A 629 13.91 -25.13 -27.76
N ALA A 630 14.29 -26.41 -27.68
CA ALA A 630 15.69 -26.84 -27.61
C ALA A 630 16.59 -26.24 -28.71
N ASP A 631 16.10 -26.11 -29.94
CA ASP A 631 16.86 -25.54 -31.06
C ASP A 631 17.07 -24.04 -30.95
N ARG A 632 16.11 -23.30 -30.39
CA ARG A 632 16.26 -21.87 -30.11
C ARG A 632 17.29 -21.66 -29.00
N VAL A 633 17.16 -22.40 -27.91
CA VAL A 633 18.07 -22.33 -26.74
C VAL A 633 19.54 -22.56 -27.14
N ARG A 634 19.80 -23.41 -28.13
CA ARG A 634 21.17 -23.65 -28.64
C ARG A 634 21.74 -22.51 -29.48
N LYS A 635 20.90 -21.73 -30.15
CA LYS A 635 21.31 -20.76 -31.18
C LYS A 635 21.26 -19.32 -30.69
N ASP A 636 20.32 -19.02 -29.80
CA ASP A 636 20.02 -17.67 -29.37
C ASP A 636 21.04 -17.19 -28.31
N PRO A 637 21.69 -16.02 -28.53
CA PRO A 637 22.70 -15.50 -27.61
C PRO A 637 22.19 -15.21 -26.20
N CYS A 638 20.88 -14.94 -25.99
CA CYS A 638 20.39 -14.64 -24.65
C CYS A 638 20.56 -15.83 -23.68
N PHE A 639 20.48 -17.06 -24.17
CA PHE A 639 20.71 -18.27 -23.37
C PHE A 639 22.19 -18.50 -23.04
N LEU A 640 23.12 -17.89 -23.79
CA LEU A 640 24.54 -17.86 -23.42
C LEU A 640 24.77 -16.89 -22.26
N SER A 641 24.17 -15.69 -22.31
CA SER A 641 24.18 -14.73 -21.20
C SER A 641 23.57 -15.35 -19.94
N LEU A 642 22.43 -16.03 -20.07
CA LEU A 642 21.79 -16.77 -18.99
C LEU A 642 22.72 -17.84 -18.40
N GLN A 643 23.39 -18.65 -19.22
CA GLN A 643 24.35 -19.63 -18.71
C GLN A 643 25.50 -18.99 -17.92
N SER A 644 25.99 -17.84 -18.36
CA SER A 644 27.02 -17.08 -17.63
C SER A 644 26.48 -16.62 -16.28
N LEU A 645 25.28 -16.02 -16.26
CA LEU A 645 24.60 -15.58 -15.04
C LEU A 645 24.43 -16.74 -14.04
N LEU A 646 23.91 -17.88 -14.50
CA LEU A 646 23.67 -19.07 -13.66
C LEU A 646 24.98 -19.63 -13.10
N SER A 647 26.04 -19.66 -13.92
CA SER A 647 27.37 -20.14 -13.52
C SER A 647 28.01 -19.26 -12.45
N ASP A 648 27.80 -17.95 -12.53
CA ASP A 648 28.30 -16.99 -11.55
C ASP A 648 27.45 -16.97 -10.27
N ALA A 649 26.14 -17.13 -10.40
CA ALA A 649 25.20 -16.95 -9.29
C ALA A 649 25.04 -18.18 -8.40
N LEU A 650 24.95 -19.38 -8.99
CA LEU A 650 24.67 -20.61 -8.24
C LEU A 650 25.68 -20.85 -7.10
N PRO A 651 27.02 -20.74 -7.29
CA PRO A 651 27.97 -20.94 -6.20
C PRO A 651 27.78 -19.98 -5.01
N VAL A 652 27.30 -18.76 -5.26
CA VAL A 652 27.00 -17.77 -4.22
C VAL A 652 25.70 -18.13 -3.50
N LEU A 653 24.68 -18.58 -4.24
CA LEU A 653 23.37 -18.94 -3.69
C LEU A 653 23.44 -20.14 -2.73
N LEU A 654 24.36 -21.09 -2.94
CA LEU A 654 24.55 -22.23 -2.02
C LEU A 654 24.80 -21.83 -0.56
N HIS A 655 25.35 -20.63 -0.34
CA HIS A 655 25.69 -20.11 0.98
C HIS A 655 24.60 -19.20 1.56
N LYS A 656 23.42 -19.13 0.92
CA LYS A 656 22.29 -18.29 1.31
C LYS A 656 21.02 -19.14 1.48
N PRO A 657 20.81 -19.78 2.64
CA PRO A 657 19.69 -20.72 2.84
C PRO A 657 18.31 -20.08 2.63
N ARG A 658 18.16 -18.77 2.92
CA ARG A 658 16.91 -18.03 2.65
C ARG A 658 16.56 -17.88 1.16
N LEU A 659 17.48 -18.22 0.26
CA LEU A 659 17.31 -18.15 -1.19
C LEU A 659 17.40 -19.55 -1.82
N LEU A 660 17.10 -20.60 -1.05
CA LEU A 660 17.21 -21.99 -1.51
C LEU A 660 16.31 -22.27 -2.72
N VAL A 661 15.07 -21.77 -2.72
CA VAL A 661 14.13 -21.94 -3.84
C VAL A 661 14.68 -21.29 -5.13
N LEU A 662 15.28 -20.11 -5.02
CA LEU A 662 15.98 -19.47 -6.15
C LEU A 662 17.20 -20.28 -6.60
N ALA A 663 17.96 -20.86 -5.66
CA ALA A 663 19.08 -21.75 -5.97
C ALA A 663 18.62 -23.02 -6.72
N ALA A 664 17.48 -23.60 -6.33
CA ALA A 664 16.86 -24.73 -7.01
C ALA A 664 16.44 -24.38 -8.43
N ASN A 665 15.82 -23.21 -8.63
CA ASN A 665 15.48 -22.69 -9.95
C ASN A 665 16.73 -22.51 -10.84
N PHE A 666 17.78 -21.87 -10.31
CA PHE A 666 19.03 -21.63 -11.05
C PHE A 666 19.77 -22.92 -11.40
N CYS A 667 19.85 -23.86 -10.45
CA CYS A 667 20.44 -25.17 -10.65
C CYS A 667 19.72 -25.93 -11.75
N THR A 668 18.39 -26.05 -11.64
CA THR A 668 17.54 -26.81 -12.57
C THR A 668 17.59 -26.22 -13.97
N LEU A 669 17.42 -24.90 -14.10
CA LEU A 669 17.48 -24.21 -15.39
C LEU A 669 18.85 -24.38 -16.06
N GLY A 670 19.94 -24.26 -15.30
CA GLY A 670 21.29 -24.43 -15.85
C GLY A 670 21.59 -25.86 -16.30
N LEU A 671 21.11 -26.87 -15.57
CA LEU A 671 21.21 -28.28 -15.99
C LEU A 671 20.35 -28.56 -17.22
N MET A 672 19.13 -28.01 -17.27
CA MET A 672 18.23 -28.15 -18.42
C MET A 672 18.79 -27.53 -19.70
N ILE A 673 19.48 -26.39 -19.60
CA ILE A 673 20.22 -25.83 -20.74
C ILE A 673 21.47 -26.68 -21.03
N GLY A 674 22.17 -27.15 -20.00
CA GLY A 674 23.38 -27.96 -20.11
C GLY A 674 23.16 -29.25 -20.89
N ARG A 675 22.02 -29.93 -20.71
CA ARG A 675 21.69 -31.19 -21.42
C ARG A 675 21.51 -30.99 -22.93
N LEU A 676 21.28 -29.77 -23.39
CA LEU A 676 21.10 -29.44 -24.80
C LEU A 676 22.42 -29.20 -25.53
N LYS A 677 23.55 -29.13 -24.81
CA LYS A 677 24.87 -28.85 -25.40
C LYS A 677 25.35 -30.00 -26.28
N PRO A 678 25.94 -29.70 -27.45
CA PRO A 678 26.55 -30.72 -28.29
C PRO A 678 27.74 -31.37 -27.59
N ALA A 679 27.97 -32.65 -27.84
CA ALA A 679 29.08 -33.40 -27.24
C ALA A 679 30.42 -32.68 -27.45
N SER A 680 31.06 -32.27 -26.34
CA SER A 680 32.37 -31.61 -26.39
C SER A 680 33.48 -32.65 -26.55
N LYS A 681 34.39 -32.40 -27.48
CA LYS A 681 35.64 -33.19 -27.65
C LYS A 681 36.85 -32.56 -26.94
N GLY A 682 36.69 -31.36 -26.38
CA GLY A 682 37.75 -30.60 -25.70
C GLY A 682 37.65 -30.64 -24.18
N PRO A 683 38.70 -30.19 -23.46
CA PRO A 683 38.64 -30.04 -22.01
C PRO A 683 37.50 -29.10 -21.63
N ALA A 684 36.80 -29.44 -20.54
CA ALA A 684 35.68 -28.65 -20.05
C ALA A 684 36.12 -27.23 -19.71
N ASP A 685 35.34 -26.25 -20.15
CA ASP A 685 35.50 -24.86 -19.73
C ASP A 685 35.44 -24.76 -18.19
N LEU A 686 36.37 -24.02 -17.60
CA LEU A 686 36.49 -23.86 -16.14
C LEU A 686 35.22 -23.27 -15.53
N VAL A 687 34.53 -22.37 -16.24
CA VAL A 687 33.26 -21.78 -15.77
C VAL A 687 32.18 -22.86 -15.70
N GLN A 688 32.06 -23.69 -16.73
CA GLN A 688 31.11 -24.81 -16.74
C GLN A 688 31.44 -25.84 -15.64
N ARG A 689 32.71 -26.19 -15.47
CA ARG A 689 33.13 -27.12 -14.41
C ARG A 689 32.76 -26.60 -13.02
N ARG A 690 32.89 -25.29 -12.77
CA ARG A 690 32.46 -24.65 -11.52
C ARG A 690 30.95 -24.74 -11.32
N PHE A 691 30.15 -24.44 -12.36
CA PHE A 691 28.70 -24.57 -12.30
C PHE A 691 28.28 -26.01 -11.94
N PHE A 692 28.75 -27.01 -12.68
CA PHE A 692 28.36 -28.40 -12.44
C PHE A 692 28.82 -28.91 -11.07
N THR A 693 29.99 -28.49 -10.60
CA THR A 693 30.45 -28.80 -9.24
C THR A 693 29.50 -28.20 -8.18
N ALA A 694 29.05 -26.96 -8.38
CA ALA A 694 28.08 -26.32 -7.49
C ALA A 694 26.71 -27.00 -7.55
N ALA A 695 26.23 -27.36 -8.75
CA ALA A 695 24.97 -28.06 -8.97
C ALA A 695 24.95 -29.44 -8.29
N LEU A 696 26.01 -30.24 -8.45
CA LEU A 696 26.12 -31.54 -7.78
C LEU A 696 26.10 -31.40 -6.26
N ARG A 697 26.87 -30.45 -5.70
CA ARG A 697 26.83 -30.18 -4.24
C ARG A 697 25.44 -29.79 -3.76
N PHE A 698 24.74 -28.95 -4.53
CA PHE A 698 23.37 -28.55 -4.21
C PHE A 698 22.42 -29.75 -4.19
N LEU A 699 22.40 -30.54 -5.27
CA LEU A 699 21.54 -31.71 -5.40
C LEU A 699 21.84 -32.77 -4.32
N GLY A 700 23.11 -32.96 -3.97
CA GLY A 700 23.52 -33.89 -2.90
C GLY A 700 23.14 -33.43 -1.49
N GLY A 701 22.85 -32.14 -1.27
CA GLY A 701 22.53 -31.60 0.05
C GLY A 701 21.06 -31.70 0.48
N ALA A 702 20.18 -32.18 -0.40
CA ALA A 702 18.74 -32.20 -0.16
C ALA A 702 18.30 -33.27 0.85
N LEU A 703 18.95 -34.43 0.82
CA LEU A 703 18.58 -35.59 1.64
C LEU A 703 19.70 -35.92 2.63
N SER A 704 19.32 -36.47 3.77
CA SER A 704 20.22 -36.91 4.82
C SER A 704 19.93 -38.34 5.26
N GLY A 705 20.98 -39.07 5.64
CA GLY A 705 20.88 -40.47 6.07
C GLY A 705 20.45 -40.56 7.54
N GLY A 706 19.49 -41.45 7.82
CA GLY A 706 19.06 -41.84 9.16
C GLY A 706 18.98 -43.35 9.29
N SER A 707 18.76 -43.89 10.49
CA SER A 707 18.65 -45.35 10.74
C SER A 707 17.37 -46.00 10.15
N GLY A 708 16.66 -45.30 9.25
CA GLY A 708 15.36 -45.67 8.68
C GLY A 708 15.18 -45.11 7.27
N ALA A 709 14.05 -44.44 6.99
CA ALA A 709 13.84 -43.74 5.73
C ALA A 709 14.77 -42.51 5.61
N ALA A 710 15.17 -42.16 4.40
CA ALA A 710 15.92 -40.93 4.15
C ALA A 710 15.03 -39.72 4.45
N GLU A 711 15.57 -38.76 5.20
CA GLU A 711 14.86 -37.55 5.59
C GLU A 711 15.38 -36.35 4.78
N VAL A 712 14.49 -35.40 4.53
CA VAL A 712 14.85 -34.10 3.97
C VAL A 712 15.76 -33.38 4.96
N SER A 713 16.90 -32.87 4.49
CA SER A 713 17.87 -32.22 5.36
C SER A 713 17.28 -30.97 6.01
N ALA A 714 17.76 -30.61 7.21
CA ALA A 714 17.21 -29.50 7.99
C ALA A 714 17.20 -28.15 7.24
N VAL A 715 18.15 -27.93 6.33
CA VAL A 715 18.22 -26.71 5.50
C VAL A 715 17.12 -26.68 4.43
N TRP A 716 16.71 -27.85 3.94
CA TRP A 716 15.71 -28.00 2.89
C TRP A 716 14.30 -28.18 3.44
N ALA A 717 14.15 -28.66 4.68
CA ALA A 717 12.86 -29.00 5.27
C ALA A 717 11.84 -27.86 5.23
N GLU A 718 12.27 -26.61 5.47
CA GLU A 718 11.41 -25.42 5.41
C GLU A 718 10.87 -25.15 3.99
N TRP A 719 11.61 -25.54 2.95
CA TRP A 719 11.36 -25.15 1.56
C TRP A 719 11.05 -26.35 0.66
N TRP A 720 10.87 -27.55 1.22
CA TRP A 720 10.80 -28.79 0.47
C TRP A 720 9.59 -28.83 -0.46
N GLU A 721 8.42 -28.41 0.01
CA GLU A 721 7.19 -28.36 -0.80
C GLU A 721 7.38 -27.51 -2.08
N GLU A 722 8.15 -26.42 -1.99
CA GLU A 722 8.41 -25.53 -3.12
C GLU A 722 9.58 -26.00 -4.00
N ALA A 723 10.57 -26.72 -3.44
CA ALA A 723 11.82 -27.05 -4.11
C ALA A 723 11.93 -28.50 -4.59
N ALA A 724 11.11 -29.43 -4.09
CA ALA A 724 11.24 -30.87 -4.34
C ALA A 724 11.09 -31.24 -5.83
N GLU A 725 10.12 -30.62 -6.52
CA GLU A 725 9.92 -30.85 -7.96
C GLU A 725 11.11 -30.33 -8.78
N LEU A 726 11.65 -29.16 -8.42
CA LEU A 726 12.86 -28.62 -9.06
C LEU A 726 14.07 -29.52 -8.81
N TRP A 727 14.23 -30.04 -7.59
CA TRP A 727 15.31 -30.98 -7.27
C TRP A 727 15.22 -32.26 -8.11
N ARG A 728 14.02 -32.87 -8.21
CA ARG A 728 13.78 -34.06 -9.04
C ARG A 728 14.06 -33.79 -10.52
N LEU A 729 13.53 -32.69 -11.05
CA LEU A 729 13.78 -32.28 -12.43
C LEU A 729 15.27 -31.99 -12.68
N GLY A 730 15.97 -31.41 -11.70
CA GLY A 730 17.40 -31.17 -11.73
C GLY A 730 18.21 -32.47 -11.85
N LEU A 731 17.85 -33.52 -11.10
CA LEU A 731 18.48 -34.84 -11.20
C LEU A 731 18.26 -35.50 -12.57
N GLN A 732 17.05 -35.39 -13.13
CA GLN A 732 16.75 -35.88 -14.49
C GLN A 732 17.52 -35.08 -15.54
N ALA A 733 17.62 -33.76 -15.38
CA ALA A 733 18.42 -32.91 -16.25
C ALA A 733 19.91 -33.27 -16.17
N LEU A 734 20.42 -33.58 -14.97
CA LEU A 734 21.79 -34.04 -14.75
C LEU A 734 22.09 -35.34 -15.51
N ALA A 735 21.18 -36.31 -15.49
CA ALA A 735 21.29 -37.52 -16.31
C ALA A 735 21.50 -37.17 -17.80
N GLY A 736 20.66 -36.30 -18.35
CA GLY A 736 20.81 -35.81 -19.72
C GLY A 736 22.12 -35.06 -19.97
N CYS A 737 22.60 -34.26 -19.00
CA CYS A 737 23.91 -33.61 -19.08
C CYS A 737 25.04 -34.64 -19.16
N VAL A 738 25.03 -35.67 -18.32
CA VAL A 738 26.07 -36.72 -18.31
C VAL A 738 26.12 -37.47 -19.65
N GLN A 739 24.95 -37.75 -20.24
CA GLN A 739 24.87 -38.35 -21.57
C GLN A 739 25.41 -37.44 -22.66
N ALA A 740 25.08 -36.14 -22.61
CA ALA A 740 25.58 -35.17 -23.57
C ALA A 740 27.09 -34.88 -23.40
N GLN A 741 27.59 -34.96 -22.17
CA GLN A 741 28.94 -34.55 -21.77
C GLN A 741 29.57 -35.58 -20.81
N PRO A 742 30.20 -36.65 -21.33
CA PRO A 742 30.70 -37.76 -20.50
C PRO A 742 31.74 -37.37 -19.43
N TRP A 743 32.47 -36.26 -19.62
CA TRP A 743 33.42 -35.74 -18.63
C TRP A 743 32.76 -35.37 -17.30
N LEU A 744 31.44 -35.14 -17.27
CA LEU A 744 30.69 -34.87 -16.05
C LEU A 744 30.67 -36.05 -15.09
N ALA A 745 30.77 -37.28 -15.59
CA ALA A 745 30.86 -38.46 -14.73
C ALA A 745 32.12 -38.42 -13.84
N ALA A 746 33.24 -37.93 -14.39
CA ALA A 746 34.45 -37.71 -13.61
C ALA A 746 34.26 -36.63 -12.54
N VAL A 747 33.52 -35.56 -12.84
CA VAL A 747 33.23 -34.50 -11.86
C VAL A 747 32.31 -34.99 -10.74
N ALA A 748 31.28 -35.78 -11.06
CA ALA A 748 30.39 -36.38 -10.06
C ALA A 748 31.15 -37.34 -9.12
N ARG A 749 32.12 -38.08 -9.65
CA ARG A 749 32.98 -38.97 -8.86
C ARG A 749 34.01 -38.21 -8.03
N GLU A 750 34.84 -37.38 -8.66
CA GLU A 750 35.91 -36.61 -8.00
C GLU A 750 35.36 -35.60 -6.98
N GLY A 751 34.15 -35.09 -7.22
CA GLY A 751 33.47 -34.14 -6.34
C GLY A 751 32.79 -34.77 -5.12
N GLY A 752 32.84 -36.09 -4.96
CA GLY A 752 32.25 -36.82 -3.83
C GLY A 752 30.76 -37.15 -3.97
N TRP A 753 30.05 -36.50 -4.90
CA TRP A 753 28.59 -36.66 -5.05
C TRP A 753 28.15 -38.11 -5.25
N LEU A 754 28.87 -38.88 -6.10
CA LEU A 754 28.55 -40.29 -6.34
C LEU A 754 28.71 -41.11 -5.04
N ALA A 755 29.83 -40.95 -4.35
CA ALA A 755 30.12 -41.68 -3.12
C ALA A 755 29.10 -41.35 -2.01
N ASP A 756 28.80 -40.06 -1.83
CA ASP A 756 27.83 -39.59 -0.82
C ASP A 756 26.42 -40.10 -1.12
N THR A 757 26.00 -40.07 -2.39
CA THR A 757 24.68 -40.57 -2.82
C THR A 757 24.57 -42.08 -2.63
N LEU A 758 25.61 -42.84 -2.97
CA LEU A 758 25.63 -44.29 -2.76
C LEU A 758 25.61 -44.65 -1.27
N ALA A 759 26.36 -43.92 -0.43
CA ALA A 759 26.34 -44.10 1.02
C ALA A 759 24.96 -43.80 1.62
N LEU A 760 24.29 -42.74 1.16
CA LEU A 760 22.92 -42.42 1.54
C LEU A 760 21.97 -43.57 1.18
N LEU A 761 21.99 -44.03 -0.07
CA LEU A 761 21.08 -45.08 -0.55
C LEU A 761 21.37 -46.45 0.07
N ALA A 762 22.62 -46.72 0.46
CA ALA A 762 23.01 -47.94 1.17
C ALA A 762 22.53 -47.93 2.62
N SER A 763 22.46 -46.76 3.26
CA SER A 763 22.08 -46.61 4.67
C SER A 763 20.57 -46.46 4.91
N CYS A 764 19.80 -46.00 3.91
CA CYS A 764 18.36 -45.82 4.05
C CYS A 764 17.53 -47.01 3.54
N SER A 765 16.42 -47.28 4.22
CA SER A 765 15.46 -48.33 3.83
C SER A 765 14.46 -47.88 2.77
N ALA A 766 14.25 -46.58 2.63
CA ALA A 766 13.37 -45.95 1.64
C ALA A 766 13.78 -44.49 1.39
N LEU A 767 13.41 -43.96 0.23
CA LEU A 767 13.45 -42.53 -0.10
C LEU A 767 12.10 -41.86 0.23
N PRO A 768 12.02 -40.51 0.25
CA PRO A 768 10.79 -39.80 0.60
C PRO A 768 9.56 -40.21 -0.23
N ASP A 769 9.77 -40.48 -1.53
CA ASP A 769 8.71 -40.87 -2.45
C ASP A 769 9.28 -41.58 -3.70
N ALA A 770 8.40 -42.20 -4.49
CA ALA A 770 8.77 -42.96 -5.69
C ALA A 770 9.35 -42.09 -6.82
N HIS A 771 8.92 -40.82 -6.95
CA HIS A 771 9.45 -39.91 -7.96
C HIS A 771 10.89 -39.52 -7.62
N SER A 772 11.18 -39.28 -6.34
CA SER A 772 12.55 -39.03 -5.86
C SER A 772 13.48 -40.21 -6.11
N GLN A 773 13.00 -41.45 -5.90
CA GLN A 773 13.73 -42.66 -6.27
C GLN A 773 13.97 -42.73 -7.79
N GLY A 774 12.94 -42.48 -8.59
CA GLY A 774 13.03 -42.53 -10.05
C GLY A 774 14.03 -41.53 -10.62
N ALA A 775 14.11 -40.31 -10.07
CA ALA A 775 15.03 -39.28 -10.51
C ALA A 775 16.49 -39.59 -10.16
N LEU A 776 16.76 -40.08 -8.94
CA LEU A 776 18.10 -40.52 -8.52
C LEU A 776 18.58 -41.72 -9.34
N GLU A 777 17.70 -42.69 -9.56
CA GLU A 777 18.00 -43.88 -10.36
C GLU A 777 18.43 -43.49 -11.79
N GLU A 778 17.74 -42.54 -12.43
CA GLU A 778 18.06 -42.09 -13.78
C GLU A 778 19.44 -41.41 -13.88
N ALA A 779 19.80 -40.61 -12.87
CA ALA A 779 21.12 -40.01 -12.75
C ALA A 779 22.23 -41.07 -12.59
N LEU A 780 22.02 -42.06 -11.71
CA LEU A 780 22.97 -43.15 -11.49
C LEU A 780 23.13 -44.05 -12.72
N VAL A 781 22.03 -44.38 -13.41
CA VAL A 781 22.06 -45.14 -14.68
C VAL A 781 22.93 -44.42 -15.71
N SER A 782 22.73 -43.11 -15.87
CA SER A 782 23.50 -42.31 -16.82
C SER A 782 24.99 -42.29 -16.48
N LEU A 783 25.36 -42.19 -15.20
CA LEU A 783 26.76 -42.27 -14.75
C LEU A 783 27.37 -43.66 -15.02
N ALA A 784 26.64 -44.74 -14.71
CA ALA A 784 27.08 -46.11 -14.94
C ALA A 784 27.31 -46.40 -16.43
N GLN A 785 26.42 -45.90 -17.29
CA GLN A 785 26.52 -46.08 -18.73
C GLN A 785 27.70 -45.31 -19.34
N GLN A 786 27.90 -44.06 -18.92
CA GLN A 786 28.92 -43.18 -19.52
C GLN A 786 30.33 -43.34 -18.93
N CYS A 787 30.47 -43.90 -17.72
CA CYS A 787 31.78 -44.09 -17.09
C CYS A 787 31.95 -45.51 -16.52
N PRO A 788 32.84 -46.33 -17.10
CA PRO A 788 33.11 -47.69 -16.61
C PRO A 788 33.53 -47.75 -15.14
N ILE A 789 34.32 -46.77 -14.67
CA ILE A 789 34.76 -46.75 -13.28
C ILE A 789 33.58 -46.49 -12.33
N CYS A 790 32.70 -45.52 -12.67
CA CYS A 790 31.49 -45.30 -11.89
C CYS A 790 30.59 -46.56 -11.89
N ARG A 791 30.53 -47.29 -13.02
CA ARG A 791 29.80 -48.56 -13.12
C ARG A 791 30.28 -49.59 -12.09
N GLU A 792 31.59 -49.80 -12.00
CA GLU A 792 32.18 -50.74 -11.05
C GLU A 792 31.94 -50.30 -9.59
N GLU A 793 32.09 -49.01 -9.28
CA GLU A 793 31.83 -48.47 -7.94
C GLU A 793 30.36 -48.67 -7.52
N ILE A 794 29.41 -48.37 -8.41
CA ILE A 794 27.98 -48.58 -8.13
C ILE A 794 27.70 -50.08 -7.95
N ARG A 795 28.27 -50.94 -8.81
CA ARG A 795 28.09 -52.40 -8.72
C ARG A 795 28.61 -52.95 -7.40
N ALA A 796 29.78 -52.50 -6.94
CA ALA A 796 30.37 -52.93 -5.67
C ALA A 796 29.44 -52.62 -4.48
N VAL A 797 28.95 -51.37 -4.39
CA VAL A 797 28.06 -50.96 -3.29
C VAL A 797 26.71 -51.72 -3.34
N MET A 798 26.19 -51.98 -4.54
CA MET A 798 24.92 -52.69 -4.73
C MET A 798 24.98 -54.16 -4.32
N VAL A 799 26.14 -54.82 -4.48
CA VAL A 799 26.35 -56.21 -4.04
C VAL A 799 26.46 -56.31 -2.51
N GLU A 800 27.10 -55.32 -1.89
CA GLU A 800 27.39 -55.33 -0.44
C GLU A 800 26.20 -54.94 0.44
N ASN A 801 25.27 -54.12 -0.07
CA ASN A 801 24.22 -53.48 0.75
C ASN A 801 22.80 -53.90 0.39
N ARG A 802 21.92 -53.99 1.41
CA ARG A 802 20.48 -54.27 1.29
C ARG A 802 19.59 -53.02 1.36
N GLY A 803 20.16 -51.84 1.13
CA GLY A 803 19.43 -50.56 1.16
C GLY A 803 18.55 -50.33 -0.07
N THR A 804 18.08 -49.09 -0.24
CA THR A 804 17.21 -48.67 -1.34
C THR A 804 17.82 -48.92 -2.74
N LEU A 805 19.14 -49.06 -2.86
CA LEU A 805 19.82 -49.47 -4.10
C LEU A 805 19.25 -50.78 -4.71
N GLN A 806 18.83 -51.74 -3.89
CA GLN A 806 18.29 -53.01 -4.39
C GLN A 806 16.88 -52.89 -4.99
N SER A 807 16.15 -51.80 -4.73
CA SER A 807 14.83 -51.57 -5.32
C SER A 807 14.90 -50.83 -6.68
N MET A 808 16.09 -50.39 -7.10
CA MET A 808 16.32 -49.67 -8.37
C MET A 808 16.56 -50.63 -9.55
N VAL A 809 15.46 -51.12 -10.14
CA VAL A 809 15.49 -52.13 -11.22
C VAL A 809 16.16 -51.64 -12.50
N ARG A 810 16.00 -50.37 -12.89
CA ARG A 810 16.63 -49.83 -14.11
C ARG A 810 18.15 -49.72 -13.92
N LEU A 811 18.59 -49.37 -12.72
CA LEU A 811 20.00 -49.36 -12.38
C LEU A 811 20.62 -50.75 -12.44
N GLN A 812 19.92 -51.77 -11.93
CA GLN A 812 20.38 -53.16 -12.04
C GLN A 812 20.53 -53.61 -13.49
N GLY A 813 19.55 -53.28 -14.35
CA GLY A 813 19.65 -53.54 -15.79
C GLY A 813 20.89 -52.92 -16.42
N ALA A 814 21.12 -51.62 -16.17
CA ALA A 814 22.27 -50.89 -16.70
C ALA A 814 23.65 -51.36 -16.19
N LEU A 815 23.68 -52.12 -15.09
CA LEU A 815 24.91 -52.73 -14.54
C LEU A 815 25.14 -54.16 -15.04
N ALA A 816 24.12 -54.80 -15.60
CA ALA A 816 24.21 -56.13 -16.21
C ALA A 816 24.68 -56.07 -17.67
N ASP A 817 24.39 -54.95 -18.36
CA ASP A 817 24.94 -54.56 -19.67
C ASP A 817 26.38 -53.99 -19.55
#